data_AF-A0A6J3KC15-F1
#
_entry.id   AF-A0A6J3KC15-F1
#
_cell.length_a   1.000
_cell.length_b   1.000
_cell.length_c   1.000
_cell.angle_alpha   90.00
_cell.angle_beta   90.00
_cell.angle_gamma   90.00
#
_symmetry.space_group_name_H-M   'P 1'
#
loop_
_entity.id
_entity.type
_entity.pdbx_description
1 polymer ?
#
loop_
_entity_poly.entity_id
_entity_poly.type
_entity_poly.pdbx_seq_one_letter_code
_entity_poly.pdbx_strand_id
1 'polypeptide(L)'
;MEETVYVSHCIQKILSLYKTNIDNIVLIGHSMGGIIAKGSIVMTPSVNASVASIIIALATPHTATLILDHTFANYYQNLEKRLSEIKDAGTSVVSIGGGPRDILITSAQILDPTADINVLSNTMPDVWKSTDHLSILWCKQLVLSVVRSLFDSVNCTQKPPKIFSTAKERMQALSYHFYHRTSGKRLYSYKEIIQFEPSNEWIENIQRHYVWTNRDLPKRTSPIYLMIRLSGQPNYLTIDTINLESKDWLFACTASNIQGQSRVCNWGWNLTNRTRILPDPLHRLRKTVDLNFQEIKYPDVTHIIIRITPDSLENYITINVDLYSYNTRLVPIRSTLPLLKNLFIIPQTKKMSNLGHVRYYANFESAMDVVAVELKAFECTDPKHHAIVELLEPWGIVVTQIQSFTVVDNGPKSMKVQTGYKYSNVFPKLRITLDPACSYIINIEEGGIIDRISCIVRDRWYLLYTTIISLLLLFLSTRINHGLKQTPIIVITIYLSYCYNLMFECLVALAIVCVFTVGLCCSIIFLGSVAHSIAVRFLARAIAFSTTWSDWLLGGLSQLPFITAILVLSLIPVTCGGLAMLISVFLYFLNLTKIYEDYLEELLMASLQHFNWIRRFRNTKNNSGEHDDTRQKIFNHLILFILWCFTAIPAVPSVLVWAKNFSYDMRLSSEDPLLLQSWIVLVTCSTMGWVQLPSNNYKNRSQILSSILCFLGWVVLLMGAAPHPAFYQYYIPPIVAGAITIIALNVIFL
;
A
#
# COMPACT_ATOMS: atom_id res chain seq x y z
N MET A 1 -10.76 9.53 -17.83
CA MET A 1 -11.54 9.14 -19.04
C MET A 1 -10.79 9.45 -20.32
N GLU A 2 -10.20 10.65 -20.48
CA GLU A 2 -9.43 11.00 -21.68
C GLU A 2 -8.31 10.00 -22.01
N GLU A 3 -7.50 9.62 -21.01
CA GLU A 3 -6.45 8.61 -21.18
C GLU A 3 -7.01 7.24 -21.63
N THR A 4 -8.19 6.87 -21.12
CA THR A 4 -8.91 5.64 -21.48
C THR A 4 -9.34 5.65 -22.94
N VAL A 5 -9.89 6.78 -23.40
CA VAL A 5 -10.30 6.98 -24.80
C VAL A 5 -9.07 7.00 -25.71
N TYR A 6 -8.01 7.66 -25.29
CA TYR A 6 -6.73 7.69 -26.01
C TYR A 6 -6.18 6.27 -26.23
N VAL A 7 -6.08 5.46 -25.17
CA VAL A 7 -5.62 4.07 -25.28
C VAL A 7 -6.54 3.25 -26.18
N SER A 8 -7.85 3.44 -26.10
CA SER A 8 -8.81 2.76 -26.99
C SER A 8 -8.56 3.10 -28.48
N HIS A 9 -8.32 4.37 -28.81
CA HIS A 9 -7.92 4.77 -30.16
C HIS A 9 -6.55 4.22 -30.57
N CYS A 10 -5.58 4.16 -29.65
CA CYS A 10 -4.30 3.52 -29.91
C CYS A 10 -4.46 2.04 -30.26
N ILE A 11 -5.33 1.31 -29.55
CA ILE A 11 -5.64 -0.10 -29.84
C ILE A 11 -6.17 -0.24 -31.27
N GLN A 12 -7.19 0.53 -31.63
CA GLN A 12 -7.75 0.52 -32.99
C GLN A 12 -6.68 0.83 -34.04
N LYS A 13 -5.87 1.86 -33.79
CA LYS A 13 -4.82 2.27 -34.72
C LYS A 13 -3.77 1.18 -34.88
N ILE A 14 -3.28 0.60 -33.79
CA ILE A 14 -2.30 -0.49 -33.82
C ILE A 14 -2.83 -1.67 -34.63
N LEU A 15 -4.08 -2.11 -34.39
CA LEU A 15 -4.69 -3.20 -35.14
C LEU A 15 -4.77 -2.89 -36.64
N SER A 16 -5.12 -1.65 -37.01
CA SER A 16 -5.17 -1.20 -38.41
C SER A 16 -3.82 -1.18 -39.14
N LEU A 17 -2.70 -1.19 -38.41
CA LEU A 17 -1.35 -1.17 -39.00
C LEU A 17 -0.92 -2.57 -39.48
N TYR A 18 -1.56 -3.64 -39.01
CA TYR A 18 -1.23 -5.00 -39.43
C TYR A 18 -2.00 -5.37 -40.71
N LYS A 19 -1.27 -5.83 -41.73
CA LYS A 19 -1.83 -6.24 -43.04
C LYS A 19 -2.69 -7.51 -42.95
N THR A 20 -2.43 -8.34 -41.95
CA THR A 20 -3.20 -9.54 -41.64
C THR A 20 -4.26 -9.22 -40.60
N ASN A 21 -5.45 -9.84 -40.68
CA ASN A 21 -6.46 -9.74 -39.62
C ASN A 21 -5.90 -10.28 -38.30
N ILE A 22 -5.46 -9.36 -37.45
CA ILE A 22 -5.11 -9.58 -36.06
C ILE A 22 -6.24 -8.94 -35.25
N ASP A 23 -6.97 -9.76 -34.52
CA ASP A 23 -8.15 -9.31 -33.77
C ASP A 23 -7.86 -9.16 -32.26
N ASN A 24 -6.69 -9.65 -31.81
CA ASN A 24 -6.35 -9.76 -30.39
C ASN A 24 -5.02 -9.09 -30.06
N ILE A 25 -4.94 -8.47 -28.89
CA ILE A 25 -3.73 -7.85 -28.33
C ILE A 25 -3.45 -8.35 -26.91
N VAL A 26 -2.26 -8.00 -26.41
CA VAL A 26 -1.90 -8.10 -24.99
C VAL A 26 -1.75 -6.69 -24.44
N LEU A 27 -2.41 -6.41 -23.33
CA LEU A 27 -2.29 -5.14 -22.63
C LEU A 27 -1.42 -5.33 -21.39
N ILE A 28 -0.39 -4.49 -21.25
CA ILE A 28 0.45 -4.44 -20.05
C ILE A 28 0.35 -3.02 -19.52
N GLY A 29 -0.24 -2.87 -18.33
CA GLY A 29 -0.45 -1.57 -17.69
C GLY A 29 0.30 -1.50 -16.37
N HIS A 30 1.03 -0.40 -16.15
CA HIS A 30 1.73 -0.13 -14.89
C HIS A 30 1.03 0.97 -14.11
N SER A 31 0.91 0.81 -12.78
CA SER A 31 0.25 1.77 -11.91
C SER A 31 -1.17 2.08 -12.42
N MET A 32 -1.56 3.36 -12.53
CA MET A 32 -2.83 3.77 -13.14
C MET A 32 -3.03 3.24 -14.57
N GLY A 33 -1.96 2.92 -15.30
CA GLY A 33 -2.02 2.30 -16.63
C GLY A 33 -2.76 0.96 -16.65
N GLY A 34 -2.75 0.17 -15.57
CA GLY A 34 -3.54 -1.06 -15.49
C GLY A 34 -5.04 -0.79 -15.36
N ILE A 35 -5.42 0.26 -14.64
CA ILE A 35 -6.81 0.75 -14.53
C ILE A 35 -7.30 1.30 -15.87
N ILE A 36 -6.45 2.05 -16.56
CA ILE A 36 -6.72 2.60 -17.89
C ILE A 36 -6.85 1.48 -18.93
N ALA A 37 -5.98 0.46 -18.91
CA ALA A 37 -6.04 -0.67 -19.82
C ALA A 37 -7.38 -1.42 -19.72
N LYS A 38 -7.85 -1.70 -18.49
CA LYS A 38 -9.19 -2.27 -18.28
C LYS A 38 -10.29 -1.35 -18.79
N GLY A 39 -10.22 -0.06 -18.44
CA GLY A 39 -11.17 0.93 -18.92
C GLY A 39 -11.25 1.02 -20.44
N SER A 40 -10.12 0.92 -21.15
CA SER A 40 -10.06 1.14 -22.61
C SER A 40 -10.81 0.10 -23.44
N ILE A 41 -11.12 -1.05 -22.86
CA ILE A 41 -11.81 -2.15 -23.54
C ILE A 41 -13.24 -2.36 -23.06
N VAL A 42 -13.63 -1.75 -21.93
CA VAL A 42 -15.00 -1.79 -21.43
C VAL A 42 -15.62 -0.40 -21.55
N MET A 43 -15.03 0.64 -20.99
CA MET A 43 -15.65 1.97 -20.84
C MET A 43 -15.80 2.79 -22.14
N THR A 44 -15.28 2.31 -23.28
CA THR A 44 -15.33 3.04 -24.56
C THR A 44 -16.10 2.24 -25.62
N PRO A 45 -16.87 2.89 -26.51
CA PRO A 45 -17.63 2.21 -27.56
C PRO A 45 -16.74 1.75 -28.74
N SER A 46 -15.51 2.24 -28.81
CA SER A 46 -14.56 2.02 -29.91
C SER A 46 -13.98 0.60 -29.94
N VAL A 47 -13.84 -0.04 -28.77
CA VAL A 47 -13.16 -1.32 -28.61
C VAL A 47 -13.97 -2.18 -27.65
N ASN A 48 -14.10 -3.47 -27.98
CA ASN A 48 -14.77 -4.46 -27.14
C ASN A 48 -13.76 -5.20 -26.27
N ALA A 49 -14.24 -5.75 -25.14
CA ALA A 49 -13.42 -6.54 -24.22
C ALA A 49 -12.70 -7.72 -24.89
N SER A 50 -13.30 -8.32 -25.93
CA SER A 50 -12.74 -9.46 -26.67
C SER A 50 -11.44 -9.16 -27.43
N VAL A 51 -11.12 -7.88 -27.63
CA VAL A 51 -9.87 -7.46 -28.29
C VAL A 51 -8.65 -7.77 -27.42
N ALA A 52 -8.79 -7.81 -26.09
CA ALA A 52 -7.70 -8.18 -25.20
C ALA A 52 -7.70 -9.70 -24.95
N SER A 53 -6.58 -10.37 -25.26
CA SER A 53 -6.39 -11.78 -24.90
C SER A 53 -5.85 -11.95 -23.48
N ILE A 54 -4.90 -11.08 -23.11
CA ILE A 54 -4.23 -11.06 -21.81
C ILE A 54 -4.10 -9.61 -21.34
N ILE A 55 -4.40 -9.37 -20.07
CA ILE A 55 -4.11 -8.12 -19.36
C ILE A 55 -3.13 -8.42 -18.23
N ILE A 56 -1.98 -7.75 -18.22
CA ILE A 56 -1.01 -7.80 -17.12
C ILE A 56 -0.96 -6.43 -16.46
N ALA A 57 -1.48 -6.36 -15.23
CA ALA A 57 -1.41 -5.20 -14.37
C ALA A 57 -0.15 -5.28 -13.48
N LEU A 58 0.70 -4.27 -13.53
CA LEU A 58 1.95 -4.17 -12.76
C LEU A 58 1.81 -3.03 -11.74
N ALA A 59 1.86 -3.36 -10.44
CA ALA A 59 1.72 -2.39 -9.35
C ALA A 59 0.49 -1.47 -9.48
N THR A 60 -0.63 -2.04 -9.96
CA THR A 60 -1.86 -1.30 -10.26
C THR A 60 -2.74 -1.16 -9.01
N PRO A 61 -3.20 0.05 -8.65
CA PRO A 61 -4.12 0.26 -7.53
C PRO A 61 -5.56 -0.08 -7.92
N HIS A 62 -5.92 -1.37 -7.86
CA HIS A 62 -7.29 -1.85 -8.11
C HIS A 62 -8.29 -1.31 -7.09
N THR A 63 -7.83 -1.03 -5.86
CA THR A 63 -8.57 -0.24 -4.89
C THR A 63 -7.84 1.09 -4.62
N ALA A 64 -8.56 2.20 -4.84
CA ALA A 64 -8.03 3.53 -4.59
C ALA A 64 -8.12 3.87 -3.09
N THR A 65 -7.02 4.33 -2.50
CA THR A 65 -6.95 4.77 -1.09
C THR A 65 -7.14 6.28 -0.93
N LEU A 66 -6.95 7.04 -2.02
CA LEU A 66 -7.10 8.50 -2.05
C LEU A 66 -7.97 8.90 -3.24
N ILE A 67 -9.12 9.53 -2.98
CA ILE A 67 -10.09 9.95 -3.99
C ILE A 67 -10.55 11.38 -3.66
N LEU A 68 -9.84 12.36 -4.21
CA LEU A 68 -10.03 13.77 -3.86
C LEU A 68 -11.05 14.49 -4.75
N ASP A 69 -11.41 13.92 -5.89
CA ASP A 69 -12.39 14.47 -6.82
C ASP A 69 -13.47 13.44 -7.20
N HIS A 70 -14.65 13.95 -7.54
CA HIS A 70 -15.82 13.13 -7.86
C HIS A 70 -15.65 12.41 -9.21
N THR A 71 -15.00 13.05 -10.18
CA THR A 71 -14.77 12.47 -11.51
C THR A 71 -13.93 11.19 -11.44
N PHE A 72 -12.89 11.17 -10.61
CA PHE A 72 -12.05 10.01 -10.33
C PHE A 72 -12.82 8.92 -9.57
N ALA A 73 -13.61 9.30 -8.58
CA ALA A 73 -14.50 8.37 -7.85
C ALA A 73 -15.46 7.65 -8.81
N ASN A 74 -16.15 8.42 -9.65
CA ASN A 74 -17.11 7.91 -10.61
C ASN A 74 -16.45 7.01 -11.67
N TYR A 75 -15.21 7.33 -12.07
CA TYR A 75 -14.44 6.46 -12.97
C TYR A 75 -14.24 5.06 -12.38
N TYR A 76 -13.77 4.95 -11.13
CA TYR A 76 -13.58 3.66 -10.46
C TYR A 76 -14.91 2.90 -10.29
N GLN A 77 -15.97 3.58 -9.86
CA GLN A 77 -17.30 2.96 -9.71
C GLN A 77 -17.87 2.44 -11.03
N ASN A 78 -17.72 3.21 -12.12
CA ASN A 78 -18.19 2.79 -13.43
C ASN A 78 -17.35 1.67 -14.03
N LEU A 79 -16.03 1.67 -13.77
CA LEU A 79 -15.17 0.57 -14.16
C LEU A 79 -15.58 -0.72 -13.43
N GLU A 80 -15.76 -0.65 -12.11
CA GLU A 80 -16.11 -1.79 -11.26
C GLU A 80 -17.39 -2.50 -11.75
N LYS A 81 -18.44 -1.74 -12.08
CA LYS A 81 -19.70 -2.26 -12.62
C LYS A 81 -19.55 -3.06 -13.92
N ARG A 82 -18.46 -2.85 -14.67
CA ARG A 82 -18.22 -3.42 -15.99
C ARG A 82 -17.05 -4.40 -16.02
N LEU A 83 -16.43 -4.68 -14.87
CA LEU A 83 -15.29 -5.59 -14.81
C LEU A 83 -15.65 -7.04 -15.18
N SER A 84 -16.92 -7.46 -15.00
CA SER A 84 -17.38 -8.80 -15.40
C SER A 84 -17.27 -9.02 -16.92
N GLU A 85 -17.49 -7.97 -17.72
CA GLU A 85 -17.42 -8.03 -19.19
C GLU A 85 -16.04 -8.50 -19.68
N ILE A 86 -14.97 -8.19 -18.93
CA ILE A 86 -13.60 -8.62 -19.24
C ILE A 86 -13.49 -10.15 -19.17
N LYS A 87 -14.09 -10.75 -18.14
CA LYS A 87 -14.10 -12.21 -17.92
C LYS A 87 -15.04 -12.92 -18.89
N ASP A 88 -16.20 -12.33 -19.16
CA ASP A 88 -17.18 -12.87 -20.11
C ASP A 88 -16.62 -12.91 -21.54
N ALA A 89 -15.77 -11.93 -21.90
CA ALA A 89 -15.02 -11.92 -23.15
C ALA A 89 -13.89 -12.97 -23.22
N GLY A 90 -13.66 -13.72 -22.14
CA GLY A 90 -12.63 -14.74 -22.06
C GLY A 90 -11.22 -14.18 -21.85
N THR A 91 -11.04 -12.92 -21.46
CA THR A 91 -9.72 -12.32 -21.23
C THR A 91 -9.02 -12.95 -20.01
N SER A 92 -7.73 -13.27 -20.13
CA SER A 92 -6.89 -13.71 -19.00
C SER A 92 -6.30 -12.49 -18.29
N VAL A 93 -6.55 -12.34 -16.99
CA VAL A 93 -6.13 -11.15 -16.23
C VAL A 93 -5.14 -11.54 -15.14
N VAL A 94 -4.01 -10.84 -15.08
CA VAL A 94 -2.94 -11.05 -14.08
C VAL A 94 -2.63 -9.73 -13.41
N SER A 95 -2.64 -9.72 -12.07
CA SER A 95 -2.16 -8.62 -11.25
C SER A 95 -0.87 -9.01 -10.53
N ILE A 96 0.19 -8.23 -10.75
CA ILE A 96 1.51 -8.42 -10.15
C ILE A 96 1.85 -7.20 -9.29
N GLY A 97 1.98 -7.39 -7.97
CA GLY A 97 2.41 -6.35 -7.04
C GLY A 97 3.92 -6.29 -6.81
N GLY A 98 4.44 -5.13 -6.43
CA GLY A 98 5.85 -4.95 -6.06
C GLY A 98 6.25 -5.64 -4.75
N GLY A 99 5.27 -5.92 -3.88
CA GLY A 99 5.51 -6.45 -2.53
C GLY A 99 5.89 -5.33 -1.55
N PRO A 100 6.53 -5.66 -0.41
CA PRO A 100 6.76 -4.70 0.68
C PRO A 100 7.60 -3.45 0.35
N ARG A 101 8.37 -3.46 -0.74
CA ARG A 101 9.17 -2.31 -1.19
C ARG A 101 8.38 -1.30 -2.03
N ASP A 102 7.19 -1.66 -2.51
CA ASP A 102 6.27 -0.69 -3.12
C ASP A 102 5.53 0.05 -2.01
N ILE A 103 6.03 1.25 -1.70
CA ILE A 103 5.43 2.13 -0.69
C ILE A 103 4.31 2.99 -1.25
N LEU A 104 4.19 3.10 -2.58
CA LEU A 104 3.15 3.90 -3.23
C LEU A 104 1.86 3.11 -3.34
N ILE A 105 1.95 1.86 -3.81
CA ILE A 105 0.82 0.94 -3.94
C ILE A 105 1.03 -0.27 -3.05
N THR A 106 0.22 -0.38 -2.01
CA THR A 106 0.31 -1.46 -1.02
C THR A 106 -0.11 -2.81 -1.61
N SER A 107 0.33 -3.91 -0.99
CA SER A 107 -0.07 -5.26 -1.44
C SER A 107 -1.57 -5.53 -1.28
N ALA A 108 -2.28 -4.75 -0.48
CA ALA A 108 -3.74 -4.82 -0.40
C ALA A 108 -4.41 -4.19 -1.63
N GLN A 109 -3.82 -3.14 -2.20
CA GLN A 109 -4.39 -2.39 -3.32
C GLN A 109 -4.25 -3.10 -4.67
N ILE A 110 -3.27 -3.99 -4.81
CA ILE A 110 -3.06 -4.77 -6.03
C ILE A 110 -4.03 -5.94 -6.17
N LEU A 111 -4.77 -6.28 -5.11
CA LEU A 111 -5.72 -7.39 -5.14
C LEU A 111 -6.88 -7.04 -6.06
N ASP A 112 -6.88 -7.67 -7.21
CA ASP A 112 -7.87 -7.49 -8.25
C ASP A 112 -8.90 -8.62 -8.18
N PRO A 113 -10.18 -8.31 -7.88
CA PRO A 113 -11.22 -9.33 -7.81
C PRO A 113 -11.49 -9.99 -9.17
N THR A 114 -11.09 -9.37 -10.28
CA THR A 114 -11.24 -9.97 -11.62
C THR A 114 -9.98 -10.60 -12.18
N ALA A 115 -8.86 -10.57 -11.45
CA ALA A 115 -7.66 -11.27 -11.88
C ALA A 115 -7.77 -12.78 -11.66
N ASP A 116 -7.33 -13.56 -12.65
CA ASP A 116 -7.11 -15.00 -12.53
C ASP A 116 -5.90 -15.30 -11.62
N ILE A 117 -4.92 -14.39 -11.58
CA ILE A 117 -3.70 -14.49 -10.78
C ILE A 117 -3.44 -13.15 -10.09
N ASN A 118 -3.40 -13.16 -8.76
CA ASN A 118 -2.90 -12.06 -7.93
C ASN A 118 -1.59 -12.49 -7.25
N VAL A 119 -0.44 -11.97 -7.67
CA VAL A 119 0.86 -12.41 -7.18
C VAL A 119 1.75 -11.23 -6.81
N LEU A 120 2.73 -11.43 -5.92
CA LEU A 120 3.75 -10.43 -5.62
C LEU A 120 5.07 -10.83 -6.27
N SER A 121 5.83 -9.85 -6.74
CA SER A 121 7.11 -10.10 -7.43
C SER A 121 8.08 -10.96 -6.62
N ASN A 122 8.15 -10.80 -5.30
CA ASN A 122 9.03 -11.58 -4.43
C ASN A 122 8.60 -13.04 -4.21
N THR A 123 7.39 -13.42 -4.59
CA THR A 123 6.85 -14.78 -4.38
C THR A 123 6.90 -15.61 -5.66
N MET A 124 7.14 -14.95 -6.80
CA MET A 124 7.27 -15.59 -8.09
C MET A 124 8.59 -16.40 -8.18
N PRO A 125 8.55 -17.62 -8.76
CA PRO A 125 9.76 -18.43 -8.96
C PRO A 125 10.86 -17.71 -9.77
N ASP A 126 12.13 -17.79 -9.31
CA ASP A 126 13.34 -17.06 -9.79
C ASP A 126 13.31 -15.52 -9.69
N VAL A 127 12.23 -14.91 -9.19
CA VAL A 127 12.16 -13.45 -9.00
C VAL A 127 12.67 -13.07 -7.63
N TRP A 128 12.02 -13.55 -6.56
CA TRP A 128 12.40 -13.47 -5.13
C TRP A 128 12.62 -12.06 -4.54
N LYS A 129 12.89 -11.05 -5.35
CA LYS A 129 13.06 -9.66 -4.94
C LYS A 129 11.74 -8.93 -4.98
N SER A 130 11.42 -8.28 -3.88
CA SER A 130 10.38 -7.25 -3.89
C SER A 130 10.90 -6.07 -4.70
N THR A 131 10.04 -5.53 -5.54
CA THR A 131 10.32 -4.38 -6.40
C THR A 131 9.64 -3.14 -5.80
N ASP A 132 10.33 -2.01 -5.84
CA ASP A 132 9.65 -0.72 -5.61
C ASP A 132 8.72 -0.40 -6.79
N HIS A 133 7.94 0.68 -6.64
CA HIS A 133 6.89 1.04 -7.59
C HIS A 133 7.36 1.18 -9.04
N LEU A 134 8.58 1.69 -9.26
CA LEU A 134 9.12 1.90 -10.61
C LEU A 134 9.96 0.70 -11.06
N SER A 135 10.75 0.12 -10.16
CA SER A 135 11.64 -1.00 -10.46
C SER A 135 10.91 -2.26 -10.96
N ILE A 136 9.60 -2.37 -10.73
CA ILE A 136 8.79 -3.45 -11.29
C ILE A 136 8.88 -3.51 -12.83
N LEU A 137 9.16 -2.38 -13.50
CA LEU A 137 9.25 -2.30 -14.96
C LEU A 137 10.55 -2.88 -15.55
N TRP A 138 11.66 -2.82 -14.80
CA TRP A 138 12.98 -3.19 -15.29
C TRP A 138 13.70 -4.24 -14.45
N CYS A 139 13.07 -4.74 -13.38
CA CYS A 139 13.61 -5.84 -12.60
C CYS A 139 13.81 -7.07 -13.52
N LYS A 140 15.07 -7.34 -13.88
CA LYS A 140 15.42 -8.37 -14.86
C LYS A 140 14.81 -9.73 -14.53
N GLN A 141 14.75 -10.11 -13.26
CA GLN A 141 14.18 -11.39 -12.86
C GLN A 141 12.67 -11.46 -13.15
N LEU A 142 11.92 -10.40 -12.81
CA LEU A 142 10.49 -10.29 -13.09
C LEU A 142 10.22 -10.22 -14.60
N VAL A 143 10.93 -9.34 -15.32
CA VAL A 143 10.79 -9.18 -16.78
C VAL A 143 11.01 -10.51 -17.49
N LEU A 144 12.05 -11.27 -17.13
CA LEU A 144 12.28 -12.60 -17.72
C LEU A 144 11.15 -13.58 -17.41
N SER A 145 10.54 -13.52 -16.23
CA SER A 145 9.40 -14.37 -15.88
C SER A 145 8.16 -14.04 -16.72
N VAL A 146 7.85 -12.75 -16.90
CA VAL A 146 6.73 -12.27 -17.72
C VAL A 146 6.95 -12.59 -19.20
N VAL A 147 8.17 -12.37 -19.71
CA VAL A 147 8.51 -12.70 -21.10
C VAL A 147 8.33 -14.20 -21.37
N ARG A 148 8.83 -15.06 -20.49
CA ARG A 148 8.67 -16.52 -20.65
C ARG A 148 7.21 -16.94 -20.63
N SER A 149 6.38 -16.35 -19.75
CA SER A 149 4.96 -16.66 -19.70
C SER A 149 4.21 -16.23 -20.95
N LEU A 150 4.57 -15.09 -21.55
CA LEU A 150 3.99 -14.64 -22.81
C LEU A 150 4.37 -15.56 -23.98
N PHE A 151 5.64 -15.95 -24.09
CA PHE A 151 6.08 -16.88 -25.15
C PHE A 151 5.45 -18.27 -25.03
N ASP A 152 5.28 -18.79 -23.80
CA ASP A 152 4.61 -20.07 -23.58
C ASP A 152 3.07 -19.97 -23.74
N SER A 153 2.52 -18.76 -23.82
CA SER A 153 1.09 -18.52 -24.14
C SER A 153 0.81 -18.46 -25.65
N VAL A 154 1.82 -18.69 -26.49
CA VAL A 154 1.70 -18.67 -27.96
C VAL A 154 1.53 -20.09 -28.51
N ASN A 155 0.51 -20.28 -29.34
CA ASN A 155 0.36 -21.48 -30.14
C ASN A 155 1.31 -21.44 -31.35
N CYS A 156 2.48 -22.04 -31.18
CA CYS A 156 3.48 -22.17 -32.24
C CYS A 156 3.10 -23.20 -33.33
N THR A 157 2.05 -24.02 -33.13
CA THR A 157 1.61 -24.98 -34.16
C THR A 157 0.83 -24.30 -35.28
N GLN A 158 0.19 -23.16 -34.99
CA GLN A 158 -0.49 -22.34 -35.98
C GLN A 158 0.52 -21.47 -36.75
N LYS A 159 0.29 -21.29 -38.06
CA LYS A 159 1.07 -20.39 -38.91
C LYS A 159 0.16 -19.28 -39.45
N PRO A 160 0.41 -17.99 -39.13
CA PRO A 160 1.45 -17.49 -38.21
C PRO A 160 1.15 -17.88 -36.75
N PRO A 161 2.17 -17.93 -35.87
CA PRO A 161 1.96 -18.16 -34.44
C PRO A 161 1.02 -17.10 -33.86
N LYS A 162 0.03 -17.55 -33.09
CA LYS A 162 -0.96 -16.70 -32.42
C LYS A 162 -1.05 -17.07 -30.95
N ILE A 163 -1.42 -16.11 -30.11
CA ILE A 163 -1.75 -16.38 -28.70
C ILE A 163 -2.92 -17.39 -28.67
N PHE A 164 -2.91 -18.32 -27.71
CA PHE A 164 -4.01 -19.26 -27.54
C PHE A 164 -5.34 -18.50 -27.39
N SER A 165 -6.37 -18.92 -28.14
CA SER A 165 -7.70 -18.31 -28.10
C SER A 165 -8.40 -18.58 -26.76
N THR A 166 -8.25 -19.80 -26.25
CA THR A 166 -8.89 -20.27 -25.02
C THR A 166 -8.12 -19.82 -23.77
N ALA A 167 -8.84 -19.35 -22.76
CA ALA A 167 -8.25 -18.87 -21.51
C ALA A 167 -7.47 -19.96 -20.76
N LYS A 168 -7.91 -21.23 -20.83
CA LYS A 168 -7.31 -22.37 -20.11
C LYS A 168 -5.83 -22.57 -20.44
N GLU A 169 -5.47 -22.56 -21.72
CA GLU A 169 -4.13 -22.77 -22.24
C GLU A 169 -3.21 -21.60 -21.86
N ARG A 170 -3.72 -20.36 -21.98
CA ARG A 170 -3.01 -19.16 -21.50
C ARG A 170 -2.78 -19.24 -19.99
N MET A 171 -3.80 -19.64 -19.23
CA MET A 171 -3.68 -19.77 -17.78
C MET A 171 -2.73 -20.87 -17.36
N GLN A 172 -2.60 -21.95 -18.13
CA GLN A 172 -1.59 -22.98 -17.88
C GLN A 172 -0.17 -22.41 -17.99
N ALA A 173 0.11 -21.61 -19.01
CA ALA A 173 1.41 -20.94 -19.17
C ALA A 173 1.66 -19.87 -18.09
N LEU A 174 0.67 -18.99 -17.83
CA LEU A 174 0.79 -17.92 -16.84
C LEU A 174 0.96 -18.47 -15.42
N SER A 175 0.11 -19.43 -15.01
CA SER A 175 0.18 -20.05 -13.67
C SER A 175 1.48 -20.81 -13.45
N TYR A 176 2.00 -21.46 -14.50
CA TYR A 176 3.28 -22.13 -14.43
C TYR A 176 4.41 -21.17 -14.08
N HIS A 177 4.56 -20.03 -14.77
CA HIS A 177 5.66 -19.11 -14.50
C HIS A 177 5.48 -18.29 -13.22
N PHE A 178 4.25 -18.02 -12.81
CA PHE A 178 3.96 -17.11 -11.69
C PHE A 178 3.74 -17.81 -10.35
N TYR A 179 3.25 -19.06 -10.34
CA TYR A 179 2.99 -19.82 -9.11
C TYR A 179 3.73 -21.17 -9.06
N HIS A 180 3.63 -21.95 -10.14
CA HIS A 180 3.90 -23.39 -10.11
C HIS A 180 5.18 -23.80 -10.83
N ARG A 181 6.16 -22.89 -11.02
CA ARG A 181 7.36 -23.27 -11.78
C ARG A 181 8.18 -24.22 -10.95
N THR A 182 8.19 -25.48 -11.34
CA THR A 182 8.89 -26.57 -10.63
C THR A 182 10.27 -26.84 -11.20
N SER A 183 10.48 -26.64 -12.51
CA SER A 183 11.78 -26.87 -13.15
C SER A 183 11.92 -26.22 -14.53
N GLY A 184 13.14 -25.91 -14.96
CA GLY A 184 13.39 -25.37 -16.29
C GLY A 184 12.77 -24.00 -16.56
N LYS A 185 12.95 -23.51 -17.80
CA LYS A 185 12.60 -22.15 -18.22
C LYS A 185 11.37 -22.07 -19.15
N ARG A 186 10.79 -23.21 -19.51
CA ARG A 186 9.63 -23.34 -20.41
C ARG A 186 8.60 -24.25 -19.76
N LEU A 187 7.33 -23.98 -20.04
CA LEU A 187 6.23 -24.88 -19.74
C LEU A 187 6.50 -26.23 -20.41
N TYR A 188 6.34 -27.30 -19.65
CA TYR A 188 6.48 -28.67 -20.14
C TYR A 188 5.24 -29.48 -19.81
N SER A 189 4.99 -30.52 -20.62
CA SER A 189 3.87 -31.43 -20.39
C SER A 189 4.14 -32.27 -19.15
N TYR A 190 3.34 -32.04 -18.11
CA TYR A 190 3.36 -32.83 -16.89
C TYR A 190 2.74 -34.20 -17.14
N LYS A 191 3.48 -35.26 -16.82
CA LYS A 191 2.96 -36.64 -16.81
C LYS A 191 2.66 -37.04 -15.37
N GLU A 192 1.41 -37.44 -15.13
CA GLU A 192 0.96 -37.86 -13.80
C GLU A 192 1.61 -39.17 -13.35
N ILE A 193 1.81 -40.10 -14.28
CA ILE A 193 2.44 -41.40 -14.01
C ILE A 193 3.73 -41.49 -14.84
N ILE A 194 4.81 -41.91 -14.20
CA ILE A 194 6.10 -42.14 -14.84
C ILE A 194 6.55 -43.58 -14.58
N GLN A 195 6.95 -44.26 -15.65
CA GLN A 195 7.66 -45.54 -15.57
C GLN A 195 9.14 -45.24 -15.28
N PHE A 196 9.70 -45.93 -14.29
CA PHE A 196 11.08 -45.76 -13.90
C PHE A 196 12.00 -46.51 -14.86
N GLU A 197 13.16 -45.92 -15.12
CA GLU A 197 14.19 -46.56 -15.94
C GLU A 197 14.85 -47.66 -15.11
N PRO A 198 15.27 -48.77 -15.74
CA PRO A 198 16.02 -49.80 -15.04
C PRO A 198 17.31 -49.19 -14.49
N SER A 199 17.38 -49.08 -13.17
CA SER A 199 18.57 -48.67 -12.44
C SER A 199 18.99 -49.77 -11.48
N ASN A 200 20.30 -49.93 -11.32
CA ASN A 200 20.87 -50.85 -10.36
C ASN A 200 21.02 -50.22 -8.96
N GLU A 201 20.69 -48.92 -8.81
CA GLU A 201 20.94 -48.17 -7.58
C GLU A 201 19.68 -47.52 -7.01
N TRP A 202 19.05 -48.29 -6.13
CA TRP A 202 17.98 -47.86 -5.26
C TRP A 202 18.53 -47.76 -3.83
N ILE A 203 18.59 -46.54 -3.30
CA ILE A 203 19.18 -46.26 -1.98
C ILE A 203 18.04 -45.97 -1.01
N GLU A 204 17.78 -46.89 -0.08
CA GLU A 204 16.86 -46.66 1.04
C GLU A 204 17.65 -46.27 2.29
N ASN A 205 17.46 -45.03 2.77
CA ASN A 205 18.01 -44.62 4.05
C ASN A 205 16.89 -44.53 5.09
N ILE A 206 17.04 -45.30 6.17
CA ILE A 206 16.08 -45.40 7.27
C ILE A 206 16.20 -44.27 8.31
N GLN A 207 17.24 -43.44 8.21
CA GLN A 207 17.42 -42.29 9.08
C GLN A 207 16.31 -41.27 8.86
N ARG A 208 15.79 -40.69 9.95
CA ARG A 208 14.75 -39.64 9.89
C ARG A 208 15.26 -38.33 9.31
N HIS A 209 16.54 -38.04 9.55
CA HIS A 209 17.20 -36.84 9.04
C HIS A 209 18.52 -37.28 8.44
N TYR A 210 18.74 -36.96 7.16
CA TYR A 210 20.02 -37.22 6.51
C TYR A 210 20.25 -36.27 5.35
N VAL A 211 21.52 -36.15 4.98
CA VAL A 211 21.97 -35.38 3.81
C VAL A 211 22.63 -36.36 2.85
N TRP A 212 22.15 -36.38 1.62
CA TRP A 212 22.76 -37.13 0.53
C TRP A 212 23.49 -36.18 -0.42
N THR A 213 24.71 -36.54 -0.82
CA THR A 213 25.54 -35.76 -1.75
C THR A 213 26.24 -36.68 -2.75
N ASN A 214 26.61 -36.14 -3.92
CA ASN A 214 27.35 -36.88 -4.95
C ASN A 214 28.86 -36.60 -4.97
N ARG A 215 29.42 -35.96 -3.92
CA ARG A 215 30.82 -35.49 -3.87
C ARG A 215 31.85 -36.58 -4.14
N ASP A 216 31.55 -37.81 -3.69
CA ASP A 216 32.46 -38.95 -3.74
C ASP A 216 32.05 -40.00 -4.78
N LEU A 217 31.08 -39.68 -5.66
CA LEU A 217 30.53 -40.60 -6.64
C LEU A 217 31.14 -40.35 -8.04
N PRO A 218 31.61 -41.39 -8.74
CA PRO A 218 32.08 -41.25 -10.12
C PRO A 218 30.93 -40.84 -11.05
N LYS A 219 31.26 -40.29 -12.24
CA LYS A 219 30.27 -40.00 -13.28
C LYS A 219 29.52 -41.28 -13.66
N ARG A 220 28.19 -41.20 -13.72
CA ARG A 220 27.31 -42.36 -13.94
C ARG A 220 26.41 -42.13 -15.14
N THR A 221 26.06 -43.24 -15.80
CA THR A 221 25.19 -43.26 -16.98
C THR A 221 23.75 -43.66 -16.66
N SER A 222 23.47 -44.17 -15.46
CA SER A 222 22.13 -44.56 -15.00
C SER A 222 21.60 -43.63 -13.90
N PRO A 223 20.28 -43.44 -13.78
CA PRO A 223 19.68 -42.62 -12.73
C PRO A 223 19.84 -43.26 -11.34
N ILE A 224 19.88 -42.44 -10.29
CA ILE A 224 19.86 -42.88 -8.89
C ILE A 224 18.47 -42.61 -8.31
N TYR A 225 17.93 -43.59 -7.59
CA TYR A 225 16.64 -43.46 -6.90
C TYR A 225 16.85 -43.51 -5.39
N LEU A 226 16.60 -42.39 -4.71
CA LEU A 226 16.56 -42.37 -3.24
C LEU A 226 15.15 -42.72 -2.78
N MET A 227 15.04 -43.70 -1.90
CA MET A 227 13.77 -44.19 -1.36
C MET A 227 13.60 -43.74 0.09
N ILE A 228 12.46 -43.14 0.37
CA ILE A 228 12.06 -42.70 1.71
C ILE A 228 10.80 -43.47 2.08
N ARG A 229 10.91 -44.33 3.09
CA ARG A 229 9.81 -45.17 3.54
C ARG A 229 8.74 -44.38 4.29
N LEU A 230 7.48 -44.62 3.94
CA LEU A 230 6.31 -44.10 4.65
C LEU A 230 5.94 -45.06 5.79
N SER A 231 6.58 -44.88 6.94
CA SER A 231 6.16 -45.54 8.19
C SER A 231 5.26 -44.58 8.96
N GLY A 232 4.03 -44.97 9.29
CA GLY A 232 2.93 -44.13 9.81
C GLY A 232 3.25 -42.92 10.68
N GLN A 233 4.29 -42.94 11.53
CA GLN A 233 4.87 -41.75 12.17
C GLN A 233 6.40 -41.73 12.03
N PRO A 234 7.05 -40.56 11.87
CA PRO A 234 6.49 -39.20 11.73
C PRO A 234 5.74 -38.95 10.40
N ASN A 235 4.79 -38.01 10.40
CA ASN A 235 3.83 -37.82 9.30
C ASN A 235 4.19 -36.68 8.34
N TYR A 236 5.19 -35.86 8.69
CA TYR A 236 5.64 -34.75 7.85
C TYR A 236 7.03 -35.03 7.31
N LEU A 237 7.21 -34.74 6.03
CA LEU A 237 8.46 -34.91 5.29
C LEU A 237 8.78 -33.62 4.56
N THR A 238 9.90 -32.99 4.90
CA THR A 238 10.48 -31.93 4.09
C THR A 238 11.66 -32.49 3.31
N ILE A 239 11.67 -32.23 2.00
CA ILE A 239 12.83 -32.50 1.14
C ILE A 239 13.30 -31.15 0.59
N ASP A 240 14.58 -30.86 0.76
CA ASP A 240 15.22 -29.64 0.25
C ASP A 240 16.44 -30.02 -0.58
N THR A 241 16.48 -29.55 -1.81
CA THR A 241 17.48 -29.94 -2.81
C THR A 241 18.22 -28.73 -3.32
N ILE A 242 19.51 -28.88 -3.56
CA ILE A 242 20.40 -27.87 -4.13
C ILE A 242 21.00 -28.44 -5.42
N ASN A 243 20.93 -27.67 -6.51
CA ASN A 243 21.42 -27.99 -7.86
C ASN A 243 20.75 -29.20 -8.54
N LEU A 244 19.57 -29.63 -8.09
CA LEU A 244 18.83 -30.70 -8.76
C LEU A 244 18.06 -30.16 -9.98
N GLU A 245 18.62 -30.33 -11.18
CA GLU A 245 18.04 -29.78 -12.42
C GLU A 245 16.90 -30.61 -13.01
N SER A 246 16.80 -31.90 -12.67
CA SER A 246 15.79 -32.82 -13.17
C SER A 246 14.37 -32.20 -13.14
N LYS A 247 13.62 -32.38 -14.23
CA LYS A 247 12.26 -31.85 -14.37
C LYS A 247 11.30 -32.57 -13.43
N ASP A 248 11.02 -33.84 -13.71
CA ASP A 248 10.23 -34.70 -12.83
C ASP A 248 11.18 -35.46 -11.91
N TRP A 249 11.23 -35.08 -10.64
CA TRP A 249 12.24 -35.56 -9.69
C TRP A 249 11.65 -36.19 -8.44
N LEU A 250 10.37 -35.98 -8.15
CA LEU A 250 9.71 -36.46 -6.94
C LEU A 250 8.50 -37.34 -7.28
N PHE A 251 8.41 -38.51 -6.65
CA PHE A 251 7.36 -39.48 -6.91
C PHE A 251 6.86 -40.17 -5.64
N ALA A 252 5.62 -40.65 -5.65
CA ALA A 252 5.10 -41.64 -4.71
C ALA A 252 4.99 -43.00 -5.41
N CYS A 253 5.32 -44.09 -4.73
CA CYS A 253 5.19 -45.44 -5.29
C CYS A 253 4.92 -46.54 -4.28
N THR A 254 4.54 -47.69 -4.82
CA THR A 254 4.39 -48.96 -4.11
C THR A 254 5.58 -49.86 -4.45
N ALA A 255 6.44 -50.13 -3.47
CA ALA A 255 7.62 -50.98 -3.64
C ALA A 255 7.21 -52.45 -3.56
N SER A 256 6.77 -53.01 -4.69
CA SER A 256 6.33 -54.40 -4.82
C SER A 256 7.36 -55.31 -5.49
N ASN A 257 8.24 -54.76 -6.32
CA ASN A 257 9.16 -55.55 -7.15
C ASN A 257 10.46 -55.81 -6.42
N ILE A 258 11.04 -57.00 -6.58
CA ILE A 258 12.31 -57.36 -5.92
C ILE A 258 13.41 -57.29 -6.96
N GLN A 259 14.43 -56.46 -6.72
CA GLN A 259 15.64 -56.39 -7.52
C GLN A 259 16.84 -56.57 -6.59
N GLY A 260 17.53 -57.71 -6.71
CA GLY A 260 18.56 -58.11 -5.76
C GLY A 260 17.95 -58.40 -4.38
N GLN A 261 18.42 -57.68 -3.34
CA GLN A 261 17.93 -57.81 -1.96
C GLN A 261 16.90 -56.74 -1.55
N SER A 262 16.62 -55.75 -2.41
CA SER A 262 15.75 -54.61 -2.08
C SER A 262 14.43 -54.66 -2.85
N ARG A 263 13.37 -54.13 -2.24
CA ARG A 263 12.11 -53.86 -2.93
C ARG A 263 12.21 -52.52 -3.65
N VAL A 264 11.93 -52.50 -4.94
CA VAL A 264 12.02 -51.35 -5.82
C VAL A 264 10.66 -51.04 -6.43
N CYS A 265 10.55 -49.85 -7.01
CA CYS A 265 9.36 -49.41 -7.71
C CYS A 265 9.58 -49.49 -9.22
N ASN A 266 8.59 -49.97 -9.97
CA ASN A 266 8.63 -49.94 -11.44
C ASN A 266 8.09 -48.61 -12.00
N TRP A 267 7.16 -48.00 -11.28
CA TRP A 267 6.50 -46.77 -11.66
C TRP A 267 6.10 -45.97 -10.42
N GLY A 268 5.76 -44.71 -10.60
CA GLY A 268 5.24 -43.87 -9.51
C GLY A 268 4.36 -42.73 -9.99
N TRP A 269 3.53 -42.23 -9.08
CA TRP A 269 2.79 -40.98 -9.24
C TRP A 269 3.74 -39.81 -9.07
N ASN A 270 3.78 -38.93 -10.06
CA ASN A 270 4.58 -37.72 -10.01
C ASN A 270 4.01 -36.77 -8.96
N LEU A 271 4.88 -36.26 -8.09
CA LEU A 271 4.56 -35.27 -7.05
C LEU A 271 5.29 -33.95 -7.28
N THR A 272 6.02 -33.83 -8.39
CA THR A 272 6.84 -32.65 -8.70
C THR A 272 6.00 -31.36 -8.72
N ASN A 273 4.72 -31.42 -9.11
CA ASN A 273 3.80 -30.27 -9.10
C ASN A 273 3.54 -29.69 -7.70
N ARG A 274 3.82 -30.44 -6.62
CA ARG A 274 3.72 -29.98 -5.22
C ARG A 274 5.00 -29.28 -4.73
N THR A 275 6.04 -29.27 -5.54
CA THR A 275 7.35 -28.69 -5.20
C THR A 275 7.37 -27.19 -5.49
N ARG A 276 8.24 -26.46 -4.80
CA ARG A 276 8.47 -25.02 -5.01
C ARG A 276 9.95 -24.70 -5.14
N ILE A 277 10.26 -23.70 -5.96
CA ILE A 277 11.61 -23.14 -6.06
C ILE A 277 11.78 -22.10 -4.94
N LEU A 278 12.75 -22.32 -4.05
CA LEU A 278 13.06 -21.41 -2.96
C LEU A 278 14.25 -20.51 -3.34
N PRO A 279 14.31 -19.25 -2.88
CA PRO A 279 15.52 -18.44 -3.04
C PRO A 279 16.75 -19.11 -2.45
N ASP A 280 17.89 -18.92 -3.12
CA ASP A 280 19.21 -19.23 -2.56
C ASP A 280 20.09 -17.96 -2.72
N PRO A 281 20.60 -17.38 -1.62
CA PRO A 281 21.51 -16.22 -1.67
C PRO A 281 22.80 -16.46 -2.48
N LEU A 282 23.19 -17.72 -2.69
CA LEU A 282 24.33 -18.13 -3.51
C LEU A 282 23.93 -18.36 -4.98
N HIS A 283 22.71 -17.99 -5.39
CA HIS A 283 22.18 -18.11 -6.75
C HIS A 283 22.16 -19.55 -7.32
N ARG A 284 22.03 -20.54 -6.44
CA ARG A 284 21.90 -21.96 -6.81
C ARG A 284 20.43 -22.32 -7.03
N LEU A 285 20.18 -23.36 -7.82
CA LEU A 285 18.84 -23.90 -7.97
C LEU A 285 18.44 -24.64 -6.70
N ARG A 286 17.54 -24.06 -5.91
CA ARG A 286 17.02 -24.70 -4.69
C ARG A 286 15.55 -25.07 -4.86
N LYS A 287 15.23 -26.35 -4.74
CA LYS A 287 13.83 -26.84 -4.78
C LYS A 287 13.50 -27.47 -3.44
N THR A 288 12.33 -27.13 -2.90
CA THR A 288 11.85 -27.66 -1.63
C THR A 288 10.41 -28.16 -1.76
N VAL A 289 10.06 -29.14 -0.95
CA VAL A 289 8.69 -29.65 -0.81
C VAL A 289 8.45 -29.99 0.64
N ASP A 290 7.24 -29.70 1.11
CA ASP A 290 6.75 -30.11 2.42
C ASP A 290 5.55 -31.03 2.17
N LEU A 291 5.65 -32.30 2.55
CA LEU A 291 4.63 -33.31 2.37
C LEU A 291 4.04 -33.70 3.72
N ASN A 292 2.72 -33.75 3.79
CA ASN A 292 1.98 -34.38 4.88
C ASN A 292 1.45 -35.73 4.38
N PHE A 293 1.84 -36.82 5.02
CA PHE A 293 1.47 -38.17 4.59
C PHE A 293 -0.04 -38.42 4.61
N GLN A 294 -0.79 -37.68 5.43
CA GLN A 294 -2.26 -37.75 5.45
C GLN A 294 -2.91 -37.13 4.19
N GLU A 295 -2.19 -36.25 3.49
CA GLU A 295 -2.66 -35.59 2.27
C GLU A 295 -2.30 -36.37 0.99
N ILE A 296 -1.56 -37.48 1.14
CA ILE A 296 -1.19 -38.38 0.04
C ILE A 296 -2.28 -39.46 -0.08
N LYS A 297 -3.26 -39.23 -0.94
CA LYS A 297 -4.47 -40.08 -1.10
C LYS A 297 -4.32 -41.20 -2.14
N TYR A 298 -3.10 -41.58 -2.50
CA TYR A 298 -2.88 -42.66 -3.47
C TYR A 298 -2.97 -44.04 -2.77
N PRO A 299 -3.52 -45.06 -3.44
CA PRO A 299 -3.66 -46.39 -2.84
C PRO A 299 -2.30 -47.04 -2.63
N ASP A 300 -2.14 -47.73 -1.49
CA ASP A 300 -1.00 -48.61 -1.16
C ASP A 300 0.41 -47.98 -1.32
N VAL A 301 0.54 -46.66 -1.12
CA VAL A 301 1.85 -46.00 -1.19
C VAL A 301 2.71 -46.44 -0.01
N THR A 302 3.92 -46.86 -0.33
CA THR A 302 4.90 -47.31 0.67
C THR A 302 6.13 -46.41 0.74
N HIS A 303 6.48 -45.74 -0.36
CA HIS A 303 7.70 -44.94 -0.46
C HIS A 303 7.48 -43.64 -1.24
N ILE A 304 8.27 -42.63 -0.87
CA ILE A 304 8.54 -41.44 -1.68
C ILE A 304 9.90 -41.63 -2.35
N ILE A 305 9.96 -41.36 -3.66
CA ILE A 305 11.15 -41.55 -4.47
C ILE A 305 11.65 -40.22 -4.96
N ILE A 306 12.95 -40.00 -4.80
CA ILE A 306 13.69 -38.90 -5.40
C ILE A 306 14.51 -39.47 -6.55
N ARG A 307 14.20 -39.05 -7.77
CA ARG A 307 14.94 -39.43 -8.98
C ARG A 307 16.01 -38.40 -9.29
N ILE A 308 17.24 -38.87 -9.44
CA ILE A 308 18.39 -38.07 -9.84
C ILE A 308 18.86 -38.58 -11.19
N THR A 309 18.74 -37.74 -12.22
CA THR A 309 19.13 -38.11 -13.58
C THR A 309 20.66 -37.99 -13.78
N PRO A 310 21.25 -38.75 -14.72
CA PRO A 310 22.68 -38.65 -15.04
C PRO A 310 23.15 -37.21 -15.31
N ASP A 311 22.38 -36.43 -16.08
CA ASP A 311 22.69 -35.02 -16.37
C ASP A 311 22.83 -34.16 -15.11
N SER A 312 22.03 -34.45 -14.07
CA SER A 312 22.12 -33.71 -12.81
C SER A 312 23.37 -34.09 -12.01
N LEU A 313 23.85 -35.33 -12.14
CA LEU A 313 25.05 -35.81 -11.44
C LEU A 313 26.34 -35.16 -11.93
N GLU A 314 26.32 -34.42 -13.04
CA GLU A 314 27.46 -33.61 -13.50
C GLU A 314 27.74 -32.43 -12.55
N ASN A 315 26.72 -31.94 -11.85
CA ASN A 315 26.83 -30.88 -10.86
C ASN A 315 26.92 -31.45 -9.44
N TYR A 316 27.48 -30.68 -8.50
CA TYR A 316 27.41 -31.04 -7.08
C TYR A 316 25.98 -30.84 -6.56
N ILE A 317 25.30 -31.94 -6.23
CA ILE A 317 23.93 -31.98 -5.71
C ILE A 317 23.97 -32.23 -4.20
N THR A 318 23.07 -31.56 -3.48
CA THR A 318 22.79 -31.87 -2.08
C THR A 318 21.29 -32.09 -1.90
N ILE A 319 20.91 -33.16 -1.23
CA ILE A 319 19.51 -33.53 -0.97
C ILE A 319 19.36 -33.73 0.54
N ASN A 320 18.59 -32.86 1.15
CA ASN A 320 18.30 -32.88 2.58
C ASN A 320 16.92 -33.48 2.78
N VAL A 321 16.84 -34.49 3.64
CA VAL A 321 15.60 -35.19 3.99
C VAL A 321 15.37 -35.00 5.48
N ASP A 322 14.21 -34.44 5.85
CA ASP A 322 13.80 -34.15 7.22
C ASP A 322 12.40 -34.73 7.48
N LEU A 323 12.35 -35.84 8.24
CA LEU A 323 11.11 -36.50 8.65
C LEU A 323 10.78 -36.19 10.12
N TYR A 324 9.64 -35.53 10.35
CA TYR A 324 9.30 -34.97 11.66
C TYR A 324 7.80 -34.96 11.97
N SER A 325 7.47 -34.65 13.23
CA SER A 325 6.11 -34.40 13.68
C SER A 325 5.88 -32.91 13.81
N TYR A 326 4.80 -32.37 13.23
CA TYR A 326 4.54 -30.93 13.18
C TYR A 326 4.65 -30.23 14.55
N ASN A 327 4.10 -30.85 15.61
CA ASN A 327 4.09 -30.29 16.97
C ASN A 327 5.49 -30.07 17.57
N THR A 328 6.52 -30.81 17.14
CA THR A 328 7.88 -30.63 17.65
C THR A 328 8.61 -29.44 17.01
N ARG A 329 8.10 -28.99 15.86
CA ARG A 329 8.65 -27.89 15.03
C ARG A 329 7.97 -26.54 15.25
N LEU A 330 7.05 -26.44 16.21
CA LEU A 330 6.41 -25.19 16.57
C LEU A 330 7.34 -24.31 17.43
N VAL A 331 7.46 -23.06 17.02
CA VAL A 331 8.18 -21.99 17.72
C VAL A 331 7.14 -21.05 18.32
N PRO A 332 7.15 -20.81 19.64
CA PRO A 332 6.22 -19.88 20.27
C PRO A 332 6.56 -18.44 19.85
N ILE A 333 5.54 -17.62 19.64
CA ILE A 333 5.70 -16.18 19.37
C ILE A 333 5.51 -15.41 20.67
N ARG A 334 6.46 -14.54 20.99
CA ARG A 334 6.38 -13.72 22.21
C ARG A 334 5.57 -12.45 21.94
N SER A 335 4.42 -12.29 22.61
CA SER A 335 3.74 -10.98 22.68
C SER A 335 4.29 -10.14 23.83
N THR A 336 4.67 -8.91 23.52
CA THR A 336 5.08 -7.92 24.51
C THR A 336 3.90 -7.00 24.81
N LEU A 337 3.16 -7.29 25.89
CA LEU A 337 2.13 -6.37 26.38
C LEU A 337 2.78 -5.03 26.78
N PRO A 338 2.31 -3.87 26.28
CA PRO A 338 3.18 -2.69 26.16
C PRO A 338 3.42 -1.87 27.43
N LEU A 339 2.72 -2.12 28.56
CA LEU A 339 2.61 -1.07 29.59
C LEU A 339 3.02 -1.43 31.02
N LEU A 340 3.30 -2.70 31.37
CA LEU A 340 3.55 -3.03 32.80
C LEU A 340 4.53 -4.18 33.08
N LYS A 341 5.26 -4.67 32.06
CA LYS A 341 6.15 -5.84 32.22
C LYS A 341 7.64 -5.54 32.39
N ASN A 342 8.07 -4.28 32.31
CA ASN A 342 9.47 -3.91 32.54
C ASN A 342 9.95 -4.09 34.01
N LEU A 343 9.08 -4.56 34.92
CA LEU A 343 9.44 -4.89 36.30
C LEU A 343 9.70 -6.38 36.56
N PHE A 344 9.38 -7.28 35.61
CA PHE A 344 9.65 -8.71 35.78
C PHE A 344 10.37 -9.27 34.56
N ILE A 345 11.58 -9.78 34.78
CA ILE A 345 12.39 -10.51 33.81
C ILE A 345 11.60 -11.77 33.44
N ILE A 346 10.85 -11.72 32.34
CA ILE A 346 10.22 -12.92 31.78
C ILE A 346 11.32 -13.72 31.08
N PRO A 347 11.49 -15.03 31.41
CA PRO A 347 12.52 -15.86 30.79
C PRO A 347 12.34 -15.91 29.27
N GLN A 348 13.46 -15.75 28.56
CA GLN A 348 13.53 -15.86 27.10
C GLN A 348 13.21 -17.31 26.68
N THR A 349 12.04 -17.58 26.12
CA THR A 349 11.74 -18.90 25.54
C THR A 349 12.34 -19.00 24.14
N LYS A 350 13.66 -19.15 24.08
CA LYS A 350 14.40 -19.42 22.84
C LYS A 350 14.15 -20.87 22.41
N LYS A 351 13.76 -21.08 21.16
CA LYS A 351 13.72 -22.44 20.58
C LYS A 351 15.07 -22.73 19.96
N MET A 352 15.74 -23.77 20.43
CA MET A 352 16.95 -24.29 19.78
C MET A 352 16.56 -25.34 18.75
N SER A 353 17.17 -25.26 17.57
CA SER A 353 17.13 -26.34 16.59
C SER A 353 18.27 -27.32 16.84
N ASN A 354 18.07 -28.56 16.38
CA ASN A 354 19.14 -29.55 16.35
C ASN A 354 19.70 -29.62 14.93
N LEU A 355 20.91 -30.16 14.83
CA LEU A 355 21.57 -30.43 13.57
C LEU A 355 20.71 -31.34 12.67
N GLY A 356 20.68 -31.06 11.37
CA GLY A 356 19.90 -31.80 10.38
C GLY A 356 18.42 -31.41 10.26
N HIS A 357 17.90 -30.55 11.14
CA HIS A 357 16.54 -30.02 10.99
C HIS A 357 16.47 -28.97 9.89
N VAL A 358 15.53 -29.11 8.96
CA VAL A 358 15.32 -28.19 7.84
C VAL A 358 14.13 -27.26 8.10
N ARG A 359 13.07 -27.73 8.79
CA ARG A 359 11.79 -27.01 8.83
C ARG A 359 11.32 -26.66 10.25
N TYR A 360 10.90 -25.40 10.43
CA TYR A 360 10.20 -24.88 11.61
C TYR A 360 9.01 -24.00 11.25
N TYR A 361 8.07 -23.84 12.18
CA TYR A 361 6.86 -23.02 12.00
C TYR A 361 6.59 -22.16 13.23
N ALA A 362 6.05 -20.96 13.01
CA ALA A 362 5.50 -20.14 14.08
C ALA A 362 4.09 -19.68 13.70
N ASN A 363 3.11 -19.98 14.54
CA ASN A 363 1.72 -19.57 14.33
C ASN A 363 1.41 -18.37 15.21
N PHE A 364 0.73 -17.38 14.64
CA PHE A 364 0.30 -16.21 15.39
C PHE A 364 -0.93 -16.57 16.22
N GLU A 365 -0.91 -16.20 17.50
CA GLU A 365 -2.02 -16.46 18.44
C GLU A 365 -3.03 -15.30 18.48
N SER A 366 -2.65 -14.13 17.97
CA SER A 366 -3.47 -12.92 17.92
C SER A 366 -3.20 -12.13 16.65
N ALA A 367 -4.05 -11.12 16.38
CA ALA A 367 -3.82 -10.18 15.31
C ALA A 367 -2.58 -9.33 15.62
N MET A 368 -1.42 -9.70 15.05
CA MET A 368 -0.20 -8.91 15.12
C MET A 368 0.15 -8.40 13.73
N ASP A 369 0.50 -7.12 13.66
CA ASP A 369 0.84 -6.45 12.38
C ASP A 369 2.31 -6.66 11.98
N VAL A 370 3.18 -6.93 12.95
CA VAL A 370 4.63 -7.03 12.76
C VAL A 370 5.25 -8.06 13.70
N VAL A 371 6.21 -8.83 13.18
CA VAL A 371 7.08 -9.71 13.96
C VAL A 371 8.55 -9.42 13.68
N ALA A 372 9.36 -9.44 14.73
CA ALA A 372 10.82 -9.41 14.65
C ALA A 372 11.35 -10.85 14.74
N VAL A 373 12.17 -11.24 13.77
CA VAL A 373 12.76 -12.57 13.69
C VAL A 373 14.27 -12.46 13.78
N GLU A 374 14.85 -13.19 14.72
CA GLU A 374 16.29 -13.29 14.93
C GLU A 374 16.69 -14.76 14.86
N LEU A 375 17.62 -15.08 13.94
CA LEU A 375 18.16 -16.41 13.75
C LEU A 375 19.68 -16.38 13.95
N LYS A 376 20.16 -17.02 15.02
CA LYS A 376 21.60 -17.14 15.29
C LYS A 376 22.07 -18.57 15.08
N ALA A 377 22.90 -18.78 14.07
CA ALA A 377 23.52 -20.08 13.83
C ALA A 377 24.63 -20.36 14.86
N PHE A 378 24.73 -21.61 15.30
CA PHE A 378 25.80 -22.14 16.13
C PHE A 378 26.09 -23.60 15.72
N GLU A 379 27.28 -24.12 16.04
CA GLU A 379 27.66 -25.51 15.71
C GLU A 379 27.47 -25.86 14.22
N CYS A 380 28.08 -25.07 13.34
CA CYS A 380 28.00 -25.27 11.89
C CYS A 380 29.11 -26.16 11.35
N THR A 381 28.75 -27.15 10.52
CA THR A 381 29.71 -27.96 9.76
C THR A 381 30.15 -27.28 8.46
N ASP A 382 29.30 -26.44 7.86
CA ASP A 382 29.62 -25.63 6.68
C ASP A 382 29.75 -24.15 7.06
N PRO A 383 30.88 -23.48 6.74
CA PRO A 383 31.01 -22.05 6.97
C PRO A 383 30.04 -21.21 6.13
N LYS A 384 29.53 -21.72 5.00
CA LYS A 384 28.58 -21.01 4.12
C LYS A 384 27.16 -21.53 4.33
N HIS A 385 26.49 -21.03 5.36
CA HIS A 385 25.10 -21.37 5.67
C HIS A 385 24.15 -20.18 5.50
N HIS A 386 22.88 -20.50 5.26
CA HIS A 386 21.82 -19.50 5.26
C HIS A 386 20.46 -20.08 5.65
N ALA A 387 19.66 -19.28 6.33
CA ALA A 387 18.27 -19.60 6.67
C ALA A 387 17.31 -18.65 5.96
N ILE A 388 16.08 -19.08 5.76
CA ILE A 388 15.04 -18.30 5.06
C ILE A 388 13.76 -18.35 5.88
N VAL A 389 13.12 -17.21 6.05
CA VAL A 389 11.84 -17.07 6.74
C VAL A 389 10.83 -16.49 5.77
N GLU A 390 9.70 -17.17 5.63
CA GLU A 390 8.57 -16.78 4.79
C GLU A 390 7.40 -16.40 5.68
N LEU A 391 6.79 -15.24 5.42
CA LEU A 391 5.55 -14.80 6.07
C LEU A 391 4.37 -15.18 5.19
N LEU A 392 3.44 -15.95 5.77
CA LEU A 392 2.27 -16.47 5.09
C LEU A 392 0.99 -15.77 5.58
N GLU A 393 0.23 -15.22 4.65
CA GLU A 393 -1.05 -14.55 4.88
C GLU A 393 -2.17 -15.36 4.19
N PRO A 394 -2.79 -16.33 4.90
CA PRO A 394 -3.65 -17.35 4.30
C PRO A 394 -4.95 -16.84 3.67
N TRP A 395 -5.39 -15.62 3.98
CA TRP A 395 -6.60 -15.00 3.42
C TRP A 395 -6.37 -14.21 2.13
N GLY A 396 -5.12 -14.06 1.70
CA GLY A 396 -4.74 -13.27 0.53
C GLY A 396 -3.71 -14.01 -0.30
N ILE A 397 -2.62 -13.33 -0.63
CA ILE A 397 -1.49 -13.93 -1.34
C ILE A 397 -0.73 -14.81 -0.35
N VAL A 398 -0.64 -16.11 -0.63
CA VAL A 398 -0.20 -17.14 0.32
C VAL A 398 1.11 -16.80 1.03
N VAL A 399 2.09 -16.29 0.31
CA VAL A 399 3.35 -15.76 0.86
C VAL A 399 3.39 -14.28 0.54
N THR A 400 3.72 -13.42 1.50
CA THR A 400 3.81 -11.98 1.26
C THR A 400 5.22 -11.43 1.41
N GLN A 401 6.04 -12.04 2.27
CA GLN A 401 7.42 -11.65 2.49
C GLN A 401 8.35 -12.85 2.60
N ILE A 402 9.59 -12.66 2.13
CA ILE A 402 10.68 -13.62 2.28
C ILE A 402 11.91 -12.85 2.79
N GLN A 403 12.51 -13.32 3.89
CA GLN A 403 13.73 -12.78 4.46
C GLN A 403 14.80 -13.88 4.52
N SER A 404 16.00 -13.60 4.03
CA SER A 404 17.16 -14.48 4.15
C SER A 404 18.07 -14.04 5.28
N PHE A 405 18.61 -14.98 6.03
CA PHE A 405 19.59 -14.77 7.10
C PHE A 405 20.87 -15.46 6.66
N THR A 406 21.92 -14.69 6.42
CA THR A 406 23.22 -15.19 5.94
C THR A 406 24.28 -14.96 6.99
N VAL A 407 25.47 -15.54 6.82
CA VAL A 407 26.62 -15.31 7.72
C VAL A 407 26.94 -13.82 7.90
N VAL A 408 26.78 -13.03 6.84
CA VAL A 408 27.07 -11.58 6.84
C VAL A 408 25.88 -10.76 7.35
N ASP A 409 24.66 -11.24 7.11
CA ASP A 409 23.41 -10.56 7.43
C ASP A 409 22.53 -11.47 8.29
N ASN A 410 22.90 -11.59 9.57
CA ASN A 410 22.25 -12.42 10.59
C ASN A 410 21.55 -11.58 11.67
N GLY A 411 21.44 -10.26 11.48
CA GLY A 411 20.77 -9.37 12.40
C GLY A 411 19.26 -9.64 12.50
N PRO A 412 18.59 -9.10 13.54
CA PRO A 412 17.14 -9.20 13.65
C PRO A 412 16.46 -8.48 12.49
N LYS A 413 15.44 -9.12 11.89
CA LYS A 413 14.68 -8.57 10.76
C LYS A 413 13.21 -8.48 11.10
N SER A 414 12.59 -7.35 10.82
CA SER A 414 11.14 -7.20 10.96
C SER A 414 10.40 -7.64 9.70
N MET A 415 9.32 -8.39 9.89
CA MET A 415 8.40 -8.82 8.85
C MET A 415 7.03 -8.25 9.16
N LYS A 416 6.43 -7.58 8.17
CA LYS A 416 5.20 -6.80 8.33
C LYS A 416 4.08 -7.50 7.57
N VAL A 417 2.94 -7.74 8.20
CA VAL A 417 1.73 -8.19 7.52
C VAL A 417 1.35 -7.14 6.48
N GLN A 418 1.02 -7.56 5.25
CA GLN A 418 0.82 -6.67 4.10
C GLN A 418 -0.65 -6.52 3.68
N THR A 419 -1.51 -7.46 4.05
CA THR A 419 -2.92 -7.47 3.64
C THR A 419 -3.84 -7.51 4.85
N GLY A 420 -4.96 -6.78 4.76
CA GLY A 420 -5.92 -6.67 5.85
C GLY A 420 -6.62 -7.99 6.17
N TYR A 421 -6.81 -8.24 7.47
CA TYR A 421 -7.49 -9.41 8.02
C TYR A 421 -8.98 -9.43 7.62
N LYS A 422 -9.39 -10.42 6.81
CA LYS A 422 -10.80 -10.56 6.38
C LYS A 422 -11.64 -11.51 7.24
N TYR A 423 -11.04 -12.41 8.03
CA TYR A 423 -11.76 -13.51 8.71
C TYR A 423 -11.32 -13.69 10.15
N SER A 424 -12.28 -13.73 11.09
CA SER A 424 -12.08 -13.67 12.55
C SER A 424 -11.16 -14.73 13.18
N ASN A 425 -10.84 -15.83 12.51
CA ASN A 425 -10.10 -16.96 13.10
C ASN A 425 -8.85 -17.44 12.33
N VAL A 426 -8.39 -16.71 11.31
CA VAL A 426 -7.26 -17.18 10.48
C VAL A 426 -6.07 -16.25 10.61
N PHE A 427 -5.06 -16.66 11.38
CA PHE A 427 -3.87 -15.85 11.64
C PHE A 427 -2.71 -16.11 10.66
N PRO A 428 -1.80 -15.13 10.48
CA PRO A 428 -0.63 -15.32 9.66
C PRO A 428 0.31 -16.36 10.29
N LYS A 429 1.22 -16.90 9.48
CA LYS A 429 2.16 -17.96 9.91
C LYS A 429 3.55 -17.66 9.38
N LEU A 430 4.57 -18.02 10.15
CA LEU A 430 5.95 -18.05 9.67
C LEU A 430 6.33 -19.47 9.30
N ARG A 431 6.95 -19.63 8.13
CA ARG A 431 7.62 -20.85 7.72
C ARG A 431 9.11 -20.58 7.65
N ILE A 432 9.87 -21.34 8.42
CA ILE A 432 11.31 -21.17 8.60
C ILE A 432 12.00 -22.35 7.93
N THR A 433 12.94 -22.05 7.02
CA THR A 433 13.83 -23.00 6.37
C THR A 433 15.23 -22.79 6.92
N LEU A 434 15.78 -23.77 7.61
CA LEU A 434 17.12 -23.73 8.17
C LEU A 434 18.11 -24.45 7.26
N ASP A 435 19.40 -24.17 7.44
CA ASP A 435 20.47 -24.96 6.84
C ASP A 435 20.74 -26.20 7.72
N PRO A 436 20.57 -27.43 7.23
CA PRO A 436 20.76 -28.62 8.04
C PRO A 436 22.22 -28.82 8.50
N ALA A 437 23.18 -28.12 7.89
CA ALA A 437 24.57 -28.10 8.31
C ALA A 437 24.82 -27.32 9.62
N CYS A 438 23.81 -26.64 10.17
CA CYS A 438 23.92 -25.80 11.37
C CYS A 438 22.78 -26.03 12.36
N SER A 439 23.04 -25.74 13.62
CA SER A 439 22.01 -25.53 14.64
C SER A 439 21.69 -24.03 14.76
N TYR A 440 20.46 -23.69 15.15
CA TYR A 440 19.99 -22.30 15.21
C TYR A 440 19.26 -22.01 16.51
N ILE A 441 19.55 -20.85 17.09
CA ILE A 441 18.72 -20.22 18.11
C ILE A 441 17.68 -19.38 17.38
N ILE A 442 16.42 -19.79 17.47
CA ILE A 442 15.27 -19.13 16.85
C ILE A 442 14.59 -18.27 17.91
N ASN A 443 14.57 -16.96 17.67
CA ASN A 443 13.87 -15.99 18.50
C ASN A 443 12.86 -15.21 17.64
N ILE A 444 11.60 -15.20 18.07
CA ILE A 444 10.49 -14.56 17.36
C ILE A 444 9.69 -13.75 18.38
N GLU A 445 9.69 -12.43 18.18
CA GLU A 445 9.05 -11.49 19.08
C GLU A 445 8.11 -10.56 18.29
N GLU A 446 7.16 -9.94 18.99
CA GLU A 446 6.33 -8.88 18.42
C GLU A 446 7.21 -7.71 17.97
N GLY A 447 6.86 -7.11 16.82
CA GLY A 447 7.64 -6.00 16.26
C GLY A 447 7.67 -4.77 17.17
N GLY A 448 8.75 -3.98 17.04
CA GLY A 448 8.92 -2.74 17.80
C GLY A 448 7.84 -1.70 17.49
N ILE A 449 7.68 -0.74 18.41
CA ILE A 449 6.66 0.33 18.32
C ILE A 449 6.76 1.10 17.00
N ILE A 450 7.97 1.41 16.54
CA ILE A 450 8.21 2.15 15.29
C ILE A 450 7.68 1.38 14.08
N ASP A 451 7.91 0.07 14.01
CA ASP A 451 7.43 -0.74 12.90
C ASP A 451 5.90 -0.89 12.90
N ARG A 452 5.31 -0.98 14.10
CA ARG A 452 3.84 -1.00 14.25
C ARG A 452 3.21 0.30 13.79
N ILE A 453 3.78 1.45 14.19
CA ILE A 453 3.37 2.76 13.71
C ILE A 453 3.52 2.83 12.19
N SER A 454 4.61 2.30 11.63
CA SER A 454 4.82 2.23 10.18
C SER A 454 3.71 1.44 9.45
N CYS A 455 3.24 0.31 10.00
CA CYS A 455 2.10 -0.41 9.43
C CYS A 455 0.80 0.39 9.52
N ILE A 456 0.54 1.01 10.68
CA ILE A 456 -0.66 1.85 10.87
C ILE A 456 -0.66 3.02 9.88
N VAL A 457 0.48 3.71 9.71
CA VAL A 457 0.61 4.79 8.73
C VAL A 457 0.33 4.25 7.33
N ARG A 458 0.98 3.15 6.91
CA ARG A 458 0.75 2.55 5.58
C ARG A 458 -0.73 2.25 5.32
N ASP A 459 -1.42 1.66 6.29
CA ASP A 459 -2.76 1.11 6.09
C ASP A 459 -3.90 2.08 6.40
N ARG A 460 -3.66 3.14 7.18
CA ARG A 460 -4.73 4.00 7.73
C ARG A 460 -4.52 5.50 7.54
N TRP A 461 -3.39 5.94 6.96
CA TRP A 461 -3.09 7.38 6.80
C TRP A 461 -4.17 8.16 6.02
N TYR A 462 -4.84 7.52 5.07
CA TYR A 462 -5.86 8.17 4.24
C TYR A 462 -7.11 8.60 5.04
N LEU A 463 -7.28 8.08 6.26
CA LEU A 463 -8.34 8.49 7.21
C LEU A 463 -8.03 9.82 7.89
N LEU A 464 -6.77 10.28 7.86
CA LEU A 464 -6.35 11.51 8.54
C LEU A 464 -7.02 12.76 7.96
N TYR A 465 -7.26 12.78 6.64
CA TYR A 465 -7.87 13.95 6.00
C TYR A 465 -9.29 14.24 6.51
N THR A 466 -10.15 13.22 6.56
CA THR A 466 -11.52 13.37 7.05
C THR A 466 -11.57 13.63 8.55
N THR A 467 -10.73 12.95 9.33
CA THR A 467 -10.66 13.13 10.79
C THR A 467 -10.15 14.53 11.18
N ILE A 468 -9.13 15.08 10.49
CA ILE A 468 -8.67 16.45 10.74
C ILE A 468 -9.79 17.47 10.48
N ILE A 469 -10.48 17.37 9.34
CA ILE A 469 -11.58 18.30 9.02
C ILE A 469 -12.74 18.17 10.00
N SER A 470 -13.10 16.95 10.39
CA SER A 470 -14.10 16.70 11.45
C SER A 470 -13.74 17.43 12.75
N LEU A 471 -12.51 17.24 13.25
CA LEU A 471 -12.05 17.88 14.48
C LEU A 471 -12.04 19.41 14.36
N LEU A 472 -11.61 19.96 13.22
CA LEU A 472 -11.62 21.41 12.99
C LEU A 472 -13.05 21.99 12.98
N LEU A 473 -14.03 21.30 12.39
CA LEU A 473 -15.44 21.70 12.43
C LEU A 473 -16.01 21.64 13.86
N LEU A 474 -15.64 20.60 14.63
CA LEU A 474 -16.02 20.48 16.04
C LEU A 474 -15.39 21.59 16.89
N PHE A 475 -14.10 21.89 16.69
CA PHE A 475 -13.43 23.01 17.36
C PHE A 475 -14.11 24.34 17.03
N LEU A 476 -14.40 24.60 15.76
CA LEU A 476 -15.12 25.79 15.32
C LEU A 476 -16.50 25.90 16.00
N SER A 477 -17.22 24.78 16.10
CA SER A 477 -18.52 24.73 16.78
C SER A 477 -18.42 25.08 18.27
N THR A 478 -17.44 24.51 18.99
CA THR A 478 -17.22 24.81 20.42
C THR A 478 -16.85 26.27 20.68
N ARG A 479 -16.27 26.96 19.69
CA ARG A 479 -15.90 28.37 19.79
C ARG A 479 -17.08 29.31 19.52
N ILE A 480 -17.99 28.94 18.60
CA ILE A 480 -19.17 29.75 18.28
C ILE A 480 -20.14 29.84 19.46
N ASN A 481 -20.27 28.78 20.25
CA ASN A 481 -21.18 28.77 21.38
C ASN A 481 -20.43 28.65 22.71
N HIS A 482 -20.16 29.80 23.35
CA HIS A 482 -19.61 29.88 24.70
C HIS A 482 -20.54 29.30 25.79
N GLY A 483 -21.80 28.98 25.47
CA GLY A 483 -22.83 28.52 26.42
C GLY A 483 -23.17 27.02 26.38
N LEU A 484 -22.81 26.28 25.31
CA LEU A 484 -22.91 24.82 25.32
C LEU A 484 -21.81 24.27 26.24
N LYS A 485 -22.17 23.40 27.18
CA LYS A 485 -21.16 22.62 27.91
C LYS A 485 -20.30 21.93 26.84
N GLN A 486 -18.99 22.19 26.82
CA GLN A 486 -18.07 21.57 25.85
C GLN A 486 -17.99 20.04 26.07
N THR A 487 -18.34 19.60 27.27
CA THR A 487 -18.27 18.21 27.72
C THR A 487 -19.07 17.22 26.86
N PRO A 488 -20.37 17.41 26.53
CA PRO A 488 -21.12 16.51 25.65
C PRO A 488 -20.49 16.33 24.27
N ILE A 489 -19.99 17.40 23.63
CA ILE A 489 -19.38 17.30 22.29
C ILE A 489 -18.14 16.40 22.33
N ILE A 490 -17.29 16.61 23.35
CA ILE A 490 -16.07 15.82 23.55
C ILE A 490 -16.43 14.36 23.88
N VAL A 491 -17.37 14.13 24.80
CA VAL A 491 -17.80 12.77 25.21
C VAL A 491 -18.40 11.99 24.04
N ILE A 492 -19.28 12.62 23.25
CA ILE A 492 -19.88 11.98 22.07
C ILE A 492 -18.80 11.68 21.03
N THR A 493 -17.87 12.60 20.80
CA THR A 493 -16.78 12.39 19.83
C THR A 493 -15.85 11.25 20.24
N ILE A 494 -15.51 11.15 21.54
CA ILE A 494 -14.73 10.02 22.08
C ILE A 494 -15.51 8.71 21.95
N TYR A 495 -16.80 8.72 22.29
CA TYR A 495 -17.66 7.54 22.16
C TYR A 495 -17.75 7.05 20.70
N LEU A 496 -18.04 7.95 19.75
CA LEU A 496 -18.06 7.63 18.32
C LEU A 496 -16.69 7.12 17.85
N SER A 497 -15.61 7.80 18.21
CA SER A 497 -14.26 7.38 17.83
C SER A 497 -13.90 5.99 18.37
N TYR A 498 -14.36 5.64 19.57
CA TYR A 498 -14.19 4.30 20.15
C TYR A 498 -15.04 3.26 19.43
N CYS A 499 -16.33 3.52 19.22
CA CYS A 499 -17.25 2.60 18.55
C CYS A 499 -16.81 2.26 17.11
N TYR A 500 -16.22 3.22 16.40
CA TYR A 500 -15.77 3.06 15.02
C TYR A 500 -14.26 2.82 14.87
N ASN A 501 -13.54 2.56 15.97
CA ASN A 501 -12.10 2.29 15.97
C ASN A 501 -11.24 3.40 15.34
N LEU A 502 -11.64 4.68 15.45
CA LEU A 502 -10.94 5.86 14.94
C LEU A 502 -10.13 6.63 16.01
N MET A 503 -10.04 6.09 17.23
CA MET A 503 -9.38 6.77 18.36
C MET A 503 -7.93 7.16 18.06
N PHE A 504 -7.18 6.29 17.38
CA PHE A 504 -5.78 6.56 17.05
C PHE A 504 -5.65 7.70 16.04
N GLU A 505 -6.46 7.70 14.99
CA GLU A 505 -6.51 8.76 13.97
C GLU A 505 -6.87 10.10 14.61
N CYS A 506 -7.85 10.13 15.52
CA CYS A 506 -8.23 11.34 16.24
C CYS A 506 -7.06 11.92 17.06
N LEU A 507 -6.28 11.07 17.74
CA LEU A 507 -5.09 11.52 18.49
C LEU A 507 -4.00 12.06 17.57
N VAL A 508 -3.72 11.36 16.45
CA VAL A 508 -2.72 11.80 15.47
C VAL A 508 -3.17 13.08 14.77
N ALA A 509 -4.44 13.18 14.38
CA ALA A 509 -5.03 14.38 13.80
C ALA A 509 -4.92 15.58 14.75
N LEU A 510 -5.20 15.39 16.04
CA LEU A 510 -5.01 16.43 17.06
C LEU A 510 -3.55 16.88 17.15
N ALA A 511 -2.61 15.93 17.18
CA ALA A 511 -1.18 16.25 17.21
C ALA A 511 -0.73 17.02 15.95
N ILE A 512 -1.20 16.61 14.76
CA ILE A 512 -0.93 17.30 13.50
C ILE A 512 -1.47 18.73 13.54
N VAL A 513 -2.71 18.93 13.99
CA VAL A 513 -3.31 20.27 14.13
C VAL A 513 -2.52 21.12 15.12
N CYS A 514 -2.09 20.58 16.25
CA CYS A 514 -1.25 21.29 17.23
C CYS A 514 0.10 21.70 16.63
N VAL A 515 0.83 20.76 16.02
CA VAL A 515 2.15 21.04 15.39
C VAL A 515 2.00 22.06 14.27
N PHE A 516 0.97 21.92 13.43
CA PHE A 516 0.67 22.87 12.37
C PHE A 516 0.35 24.26 12.92
N THR A 517 -0.42 24.35 14.01
CA THR A 517 -0.74 25.62 14.68
C THR A 517 0.52 26.30 15.21
N VAL A 518 1.41 25.56 15.88
CA VAL A 518 2.68 26.10 16.38
C VAL A 518 3.56 26.57 15.21
N GLY A 519 3.71 25.74 14.17
CA GLY A 519 4.46 26.09 12.97
C GLY A 519 3.88 27.32 12.25
N LEU A 520 2.56 27.46 12.22
CA LEU A 520 1.88 28.64 11.68
C LEU A 520 2.19 29.88 12.50
N CYS A 521 2.05 29.83 13.83
CA CYS A 521 2.38 30.95 14.71
C CYS A 521 3.84 31.40 14.52
N CYS A 522 4.79 30.45 14.45
CA CYS A 522 6.18 30.75 14.13
C CYS A 522 6.33 31.39 12.73
N SER A 523 5.61 30.87 11.73
CA SER A 523 5.65 31.41 10.36
C SER A 523 5.11 32.84 10.30
N ILE A 524 4.04 33.15 11.04
CA ILE A 524 3.48 34.51 11.11
C ILE A 524 4.51 35.48 11.70
N ILE A 525 5.19 35.08 12.78
CA ILE A 525 6.17 35.91 13.48
C ILE A 525 7.44 36.14 12.63
N PHE A 526 7.99 35.09 12.02
CA PHE A 526 9.32 35.15 11.38
C PHE A 526 9.28 35.32 9.86
N LEU A 527 8.23 34.85 9.18
CA LEU A 527 8.15 34.81 7.72
C LEU A 527 7.16 35.84 7.15
N GLY A 528 6.46 36.61 7.98
CA GLY A 528 5.51 37.63 7.50
C GLY A 528 6.14 38.65 6.55
N SER A 529 7.28 39.23 6.94
CA SER A 529 8.01 40.21 6.10
C SER A 529 8.56 39.60 4.81
N VAL A 530 8.99 38.34 4.85
CA VAL A 530 9.48 37.59 3.69
C VAL A 530 8.33 37.30 2.72
N ALA A 531 7.19 36.84 3.23
CA ALA A 531 6.00 36.55 2.43
C ALA A 531 5.47 37.83 1.75
N HIS A 532 5.42 38.95 2.47
CA HIS A 532 5.08 40.26 1.91
C HIS A 532 6.05 40.67 0.79
N SER A 533 7.36 40.54 1.00
CA SER A 533 8.37 40.85 -0.02
C SER A 533 8.24 39.96 -1.27
N ILE A 534 7.96 38.67 -1.10
CA ILE A 534 7.70 37.75 -2.22
C ILE A 534 6.45 38.18 -2.99
N ALA A 535 5.37 38.53 -2.30
CA ALA A 535 4.13 38.99 -2.93
C ALA A 535 4.35 40.25 -3.77
N VAL A 536 5.06 41.25 -3.23
CA VAL A 536 5.41 42.49 -3.94
C VAL A 536 6.27 42.21 -5.17
N ARG A 537 7.30 41.36 -5.05
CA ARG A 537 8.17 40.99 -6.18
C ARG A 537 7.44 40.22 -7.27
N PHE A 538 6.53 39.32 -6.88
CA PHE A 538 5.71 38.58 -7.83
C PHE A 538 4.78 39.52 -8.60
N LEU A 539 4.09 40.41 -7.89
CA LEU A 539 3.16 41.36 -8.49
C LEU A 539 3.88 42.36 -9.43
N ALA A 540 5.07 42.82 -9.05
CA ALA A 540 5.92 43.68 -9.88
C ALA A 540 6.29 42.99 -11.20
N ARG A 541 6.60 41.69 -11.16
CA ARG A 541 6.92 40.90 -12.36
C ARG A 541 5.69 40.57 -13.19
N ALA A 542 4.58 40.21 -12.54
CA ALA A 542 3.37 39.76 -13.22
C ALA A 542 2.66 40.89 -13.97
N ILE A 543 2.64 42.11 -13.39
CA ILE A 543 1.96 43.27 -13.96
C ILE A 543 2.96 44.25 -14.62
N ALA A 544 4.25 43.89 -14.68
CA ALA A 544 5.34 44.76 -15.16
C ALA A 544 5.38 46.14 -14.48
N PHE A 545 4.97 46.21 -13.21
CA PHE A 545 5.00 47.42 -12.40
C PHE A 545 6.28 47.52 -11.57
N SER A 546 6.64 48.75 -11.17
CA SER A 546 7.71 48.97 -10.20
C SER A 546 7.35 48.40 -8.83
N THR A 547 8.35 48.00 -8.05
CA THR A 547 8.16 47.41 -6.72
C THR A 547 7.40 48.31 -5.76
N THR A 548 7.49 49.64 -5.92
CA THR A 548 6.76 50.63 -5.11
C THR A 548 5.27 50.66 -5.42
N TRP A 549 4.90 50.59 -6.70
CA TRP A 549 3.50 50.49 -7.13
C TRP A 549 2.88 49.16 -6.71
N SER A 550 3.65 48.08 -6.75
CA SER A 550 3.20 46.76 -6.28
C SER A 550 2.95 46.71 -4.78
N ASP A 551 3.78 47.37 -3.98
CA ASP A 551 3.60 47.48 -2.53
C ASP A 551 2.34 48.30 -2.18
N TRP A 552 2.16 49.44 -2.86
CA TRP A 552 0.93 50.23 -2.73
C TRP A 552 -0.33 49.45 -3.13
N LEU A 553 -0.25 48.67 -4.21
CA LEU A 553 -1.38 47.86 -4.68
C LEU A 553 -1.70 46.72 -3.70
N LEU A 554 -0.69 46.04 -3.14
CA LEU A 554 -0.90 45.00 -2.13
C LEU A 554 -1.52 45.58 -0.84
N GLY A 555 -1.03 46.76 -0.42
CA GLY A 555 -1.59 47.52 0.70
C GLY A 555 -3.04 47.94 0.46
N GLY A 556 -3.37 48.46 -0.72
CA GLY A 556 -4.72 48.85 -1.11
C GLY A 556 -5.68 47.67 -1.27
N LEU A 557 -5.22 46.54 -1.82
CA LEU A 557 -5.98 45.30 -1.92
C LEU A 557 -6.35 44.74 -0.54
N SER A 558 -5.46 44.84 0.46
CA SER A 558 -5.76 44.43 1.83
C SER A 558 -6.87 45.27 2.50
N GLN A 559 -7.09 46.51 2.02
CA GLN A 559 -8.12 47.41 2.54
C GLN A 559 -9.45 47.30 1.77
N LEU A 560 -9.45 46.71 0.57
CA LEU A 560 -10.59 46.61 -0.32
C LEU A 560 -10.91 45.13 -0.66
N PRO A 561 -11.50 44.37 0.28
CA PRO A 561 -11.73 42.92 0.17
C PRO A 561 -12.61 42.53 -1.05
N PHE A 562 -13.47 43.45 -1.49
CA PHE A 562 -14.31 43.25 -2.67
C PHE A 562 -13.50 43.22 -3.97
N ILE A 563 -12.48 44.09 -4.10
CA ILE A 563 -11.62 44.15 -5.29
C ILE A 563 -10.72 42.91 -5.34
N THR A 564 -10.17 42.48 -4.20
CA THR A 564 -9.40 41.23 -4.13
C THR A 564 -10.24 40.03 -4.54
N ALA A 565 -11.50 39.95 -4.11
CA ALA A 565 -12.40 38.86 -4.47
C ALA A 565 -12.62 38.81 -5.99
N ILE A 566 -12.92 39.96 -6.62
CA ILE A 566 -13.11 40.05 -8.08
C ILE A 566 -11.83 39.64 -8.82
N LEU A 567 -10.66 40.08 -8.37
CA LEU A 567 -9.40 39.76 -9.01
C LEU A 567 -9.14 38.26 -8.95
N VAL A 568 -9.23 37.63 -7.78
CA VAL A 568 -8.97 36.19 -7.63
C VAL A 568 -10.01 35.35 -8.38
N LEU A 569 -11.28 35.74 -8.38
CA LEU A 569 -12.33 35.04 -9.13
C LEU A 569 -12.18 35.18 -10.64
N SER A 570 -11.66 36.31 -11.13
CA SER A 570 -11.41 36.49 -12.56
C SER A 570 -10.26 35.61 -13.09
N LEU A 571 -9.41 35.06 -12.23
CA LEU A 571 -8.40 34.07 -12.59
C LEU A 571 -8.98 32.69 -12.94
N ILE A 572 -10.12 32.31 -12.33
CA ILE A 572 -10.74 30.99 -12.51
C ILE A 572 -11.03 30.66 -13.99
N PRO A 573 -11.71 31.52 -14.78
CA PRO A 573 -11.99 31.23 -16.19
C PRO A 573 -10.74 31.20 -17.07
N VAL A 574 -9.63 31.83 -16.65
CA VAL A 574 -8.37 31.87 -17.40
C VAL A 574 -7.46 30.69 -17.05
N THR A 575 -7.55 30.17 -15.82
CA THR A 575 -6.63 29.17 -15.26
C THR A 575 -7.38 27.95 -14.73
N CYS A 576 -7.46 27.78 -13.40
CA CYS A 576 -8.25 26.75 -12.73
C CYS A 576 -8.71 27.22 -11.34
N GLY A 577 -9.82 26.65 -10.85
CA GLY A 577 -10.35 26.94 -9.51
C GLY A 577 -9.39 26.56 -8.39
N GLY A 578 -8.65 25.45 -8.56
CA GLY A 578 -7.61 25.05 -7.62
C GLY A 578 -6.51 26.11 -7.40
N LEU A 579 -6.07 26.80 -8.46
CA LEU A 579 -5.07 27.87 -8.34
C LEU A 579 -5.64 29.07 -7.57
N ALA A 580 -6.88 29.45 -7.87
CA ALA A 580 -7.58 30.52 -7.15
C ALA A 580 -7.72 30.18 -5.65
N MET A 581 -7.99 28.92 -5.29
CA MET A 581 -8.03 28.47 -3.90
C MET A 581 -6.66 28.62 -3.21
N LEU A 582 -5.57 28.18 -3.84
CA LEU A 582 -4.22 28.33 -3.26
C LEU A 582 -3.79 29.79 -3.12
N ILE A 583 -4.12 30.64 -4.11
CA ILE A 583 -3.89 32.09 -4.03
C ILE A 583 -4.71 32.68 -2.88
N SER A 584 -5.96 32.26 -2.71
CA SER A 584 -6.80 32.74 -1.60
C SER A 584 -6.21 32.37 -0.23
N VAL A 585 -5.71 31.14 -0.07
CA VAL A 585 -5.01 30.73 1.16
C VAL A 585 -3.78 31.61 1.41
N PHE A 586 -2.99 31.91 0.36
CA PHE A 586 -1.84 32.80 0.48
C PHE A 586 -2.23 34.23 0.87
N LEU A 587 -3.30 34.78 0.29
CA LEU A 587 -3.81 36.11 0.63
C LEU A 587 -4.36 36.16 2.06
N TYR A 588 -5.04 35.09 2.51
CA TYR A 588 -5.48 34.97 3.90
C TYR A 588 -4.26 34.99 4.83
N PHE A 589 -3.18 34.27 4.49
CA PHE A 589 -1.95 34.29 5.30
C PHE A 589 -1.39 35.70 5.48
N LEU A 590 -1.33 36.51 4.41
CA LEU A 590 -0.89 37.90 4.48
C LEU A 590 -1.83 38.79 5.32
N ASN A 591 -3.14 38.54 5.25
CA ASN A 591 -4.10 39.24 6.09
C ASN A 591 -3.90 38.87 7.57
N LEU A 592 -3.64 37.60 7.87
CA LEU A 592 -3.39 37.11 9.22
C LEU A 592 -2.10 37.69 9.80
N THR A 593 -1.03 37.83 9.00
CA THR A 593 0.21 38.48 9.44
C THR A 593 -0.02 39.94 9.78
N LYS A 594 -0.82 40.66 8.97
CA LYS A 594 -1.16 42.06 9.24
C LYS A 594 -1.97 42.23 10.52
N ILE A 595 -3.02 41.42 10.72
CA ILE A 595 -3.82 41.44 11.96
C ILE A 595 -2.94 41.17 13.19
N TYR A 596 -1.94 40.30 13.06
CA TYR A 596 -1.02 39.99 14.15
C TYR A 596 0.03 41.10 14.40
N GLU A 597 0.52 41.75 13.34
CA GLU A 597 1.39 42.92 13.42
C GLU A 597 0.69 44.08 14.14
N ASP A 598 -0.56 44.40 13.75
CA ASP A 598 -1.38 45.42 14.41
C ASP A 598 -1.53 45.12 15.93
N TYR A 599 -1.73 43.85 16.30
CA TYR A 599 -1.83 43.44 17.69
C TYR A 599 -0.51 43.55 18.46
N LEU A 600 0.62 43.19 17.83
CA LEU A 600 1.95 43.37 18.42
C LEU A 600 2.26 44.85 18.64
N GLU A 601 1.91 45.71 17.70
CA GLU A 601 2.04 47.17 17.85
C GLU A 601 1.21 47.68 19.02
N GLU A 602 -0.06 47.30 19.13
CA GLU A 602 -0.91 47.67 20.27
C GLU A 602 -0.33 47.20 21.60
N LEU A 603 0.15 45.95 21.68
CA LEU A 603 0.73 45.38 22.90
C LEU A 603 2.06 46.06 23.27
N LEU A 604 2.89 46.37 22.28
CA LEU A 604 4.15 47.09 22.46
C LEU A 604 3.88 48.51 22.94
N MET A 605 2.91 49.21 22.34
CA MET A 605 2.49 50.55 22.76
C MET A 605 1.88 50.54 24.17
N ALA A 606 1.08 49.53 24.53
CA ALA A 606 0.55 49.35 25.88
C ALA A 606 1.68 49.07 26.90
N SER A 607 2.71 48.29 26.52
CA SER A 607 3.85 48.00 27.38
C SER A 607 4.77 49.22 27.58
N LEU A 608 4.97 50.04 26.54
CA LEU A 608 5.73 51.29 26.60
C LEU A 608 5.01 52.35 27.45
N GLN A 609 3.68 52.38 27.43
CA GLN A 609 2.89 53.23 28.33
C GLN A 609 3.10 52.89 29.80
N HIS A 610 3.47 51.66 30.12
CA HIS A 610 3.79 51.22 31.49
C HIS A 610 5.20 51.67 31.95
N PHE A 611 6.07 52.07 31.01
CA PHE A 611 7.45 52.52 31.23
C PHE A 611 7.55 54.07 31.15
N ASN A 612 6.90 54.76 32.09
CA ASN A 612 7.14 56.15 32.54
C ASN A 612 7.79 57.20 31.57
N TRP A 613 7.28 57.41 30.35
CA TRP A 613 7.69 58.58 29.56
C TRP A 613 6.60 59.32 28.77
N ILE A 614 5.41 58.76 28.59
CA ILE A 614 4.32 59.40 27.83
C ILE A 614 3.05 59.49 28.69
N ARG A 615 3.05 60.38 29.68
CA ARG A 615 1.90 60.63 30.57
C ARG A 615 1.17 61.93 30.25
N ARG A 616 1.04 62.29 28.97
CA ARG A 616 0.35 63.55 28.61
C ARG A 616 -0.68 63.51 27.48
N PHE A 617 -1.12 62.33 27.04
CA PHE A 617 -2.30 62.24 26.17
C PHE A 617 -3.29 61.15 26.61
N ARG A 618 -4.44 61.65 27.07
CA ARG A 618 -5.81 61.10 27.05
C ARG A 618 -6.26 60.07 28.11
N ASN A 619 -7.37 60.43 28.75
CA ASN A 619 -8.28 59.60 29.54
C ASN A 619 -8.89 58.48 28.68
N THR A 620 -8.79 57.23 29.11
CA THR A 620 -9.85 56.23 28.87
C THR A 620 -9.79 55.10 29.91
N LYS A 621 -10.83 55.03 30.75
CA LYS A 621 -11.26 53.79 31.41
C LYS A 621 -11.77 52.85 30.30
N ASN A 622 -11.12 51.69 30.08
CA ASN A 622 -11.69 50.40 29.58
C ASN A 622 -10.67 49.41 28.94
N ASN A 623 -9.35 49.50 29.20
CA ASN A 623 -8.36 48.69 28.44
C ASN A 623 -8.39 47.15 28.66
N SER A 624 -9.00 46.60 29.71
CA SER A 624 -8.98 45.14 29.93
C SER A 624 -9.99 44.36 29.07
N GLY A 625 -11.11 44.96 28.70
CA GLY A 625 -12.15 44.30 27.88
C GLY A 625 -11.85 44.35 26.38
N GLU A 626 -11.16 45.38 25.92
CA GLU A 626 -10.79 45.57 24.50
C GLU A 626 -9.69 44.60 24.08
N HIS A 627 -8.66 44.41 24.91
CA HIS A 627 -7.58 43.43 24.65
C HIS A 627 -8.05 41.97 24.59
N ASP A 628 -9.06 41.60 25.39
CA ASP A 628 -9.63 40.24 25.38
C ASP A 628 -10.43 39.97 24.09
N ASP A 629 -11.08 40.99 23.54
CA ASP A 629 -11.81 40.92 22.27
C ASP A 629 -10.85 40.79 21.08
N THR A 630 -9.75 41.55 21.05
CA THR A 630 -8.72 41.45 20.00
C THR A 630 -8.04 40.07 20.01
N ARG A 631 -7.70 39.56 21.20
CA ARG A 631 -7.13 38.21 21.35
C ARG A 631 -8.08 37.14 20.84
N GLN A 632 -9.36 37.23 21.17
CA GLN A 632 -10.38 36.30 20.72
C GLN A 632 -10.55 36.34 19.19
N LYS A 633 -10.48 37.53 18.57
CA LYS A 633 -10.52 37.73 17.11
C LYS A 633 -9.34 37.04 16.40
N ILE A 634 -8.13 37.11 16.95
CA ILE A 634 -6.95 36.43 16.38
C ILE A 634 -7.13 34.92 16.41
N PHE A 635 -7.54 34.34 17.53
CA PHE A 635 -7.80 32.89 17.63
C PHE A 635 -8.89 32.43 16.64
N ASN A 636 -9.90 33.26 16.45
CA ASN A 636 -10.99 32.99 15.51
C ASN A 636 -10.49 32.93 14.05
N HIS A 637 -9.67 33.90 13.63
CA HIS A 637 -9.04 33.86 12.30
C HIS A 637 -8.01 32.73 12.16
N LEU A 638 -7.30 32.39 13.23
CA LEU A 638 -6.33 31.30 13.24
C LEU A 638 -7.00 29.94 12.95
N ILE A 639 -8.12 29.62 13.64
CA ILE A 639 -8.84 28.36 13.43
C ILE A 639 -9.42 28.28 12.02
N LEU A 640 -10.01 29.39 11.53
CA LEU A 640 -10.52 29.46 10.15
C LEU A 640 -9.39 29.28 9.13
N PHE A 641 -8.23 29.92 9.33
CA PHE A 641 -7.09 29.76 8.44
C PHE A 641 -6.62 28.29 8.38
N ILE A 642 -6.52 27.62 9.52
CA ILE A 642 -6.13 26.19 9.58
C ILE A 642 -7.15 25.33 8.81
N LEU A 643 -8.46 25.57 9.00
CA LEU A 643 -9.51 24.89 8.23
C LEU A 643 -9.33 25.11 6.73
N TRP A 644 -9.05 26.35 6.29
CA TRP A 644 -8.79 26.65 4.88
C TRP A 644 -7.58 25.91 4.30
N CYS A 645 -6.47 25.83 5.06
CA CYS A 645 -5.28 25.10 4.62
C CYS A 645 -5.58 23.62 4.38
N PHE A 646 -6.25 22.95 5.31
CA PHE A 646 -6.58 21.54 5.16
C PHE A 646 -7.63 21.32 4.06
N THR A 647 -8.66 22.16 3.96
CA THR A 647 -9.67 22.08 2.89
C THR A 647 -9.09 22.33 1.50
N ALA A 648 -7.97 23.07 1.38
CA ALA A 648 -7.30 23.34 0.11
C ALA A 648 -6.43 22.18 -0.40
N ILE A 649 -6.19 21.11 0.39
CA ILE A 649 -5.33 19.98 -0.03
C ILE A 649 -5.76 19.38 -1.38
N PRO A 650 -7.07 19.13 -1.65
CA PRO A 650 -7.54 18.66 -2.96
C PRO A 650 -7.30 19.61 -4.14
N ALA A 651 -6.96 20.88 -3.91
CA ALA A 651 -6.62 21.82 -4.98
C ALA A 651 -5.23 21.55 -5.58
N VAL A 652 -4.32 20.94 -4.81
CA VAL A 652 -2.92 20.74 -5.23
C VAL A 652 -2.80 19.87 -6.50
N PRO A 653 -3.45 18.70 -6.62
CA PRO A 653 -3.39 17.91 -7.84
C PRO A 653 -3.88 18.67 -9.08
N SER A 654 -5.00 19.41 -8.98
CA SER A 654 -5.52 20.21 -10.09
C SER A 654 -4.51 21.26 -10.57
N VAL A 655 -3.85 21.95 -9.63
CA VAL A 655 -2.82 22.95 -9.95
C VAL A 655 -1.59 22.32 -10.59
N LEU A 656 -1.16 21.14 -10.12
CA LEU A 656 -0.03 20.42 -10.72
C LEU A 656 -0.33 19.97 -12.16
N VAL A 657 -1.53 19.44 -12.41
CA VAL A 657 -1.97 19.04 -13.76
C VAL A 657 -2.05 20.27 -14.67
N TRP A 658 -2.66 21.36 -14.19
CA TRP A 658 -2.70 22.63 -14.91
C TRP A 658 -1.28 23.14 -15.24
N ALA A 659 -0.38 23.20 -14.25
CA ALA A 659 0.97 23.70 -14.43
C ALA A 659 1.77 22.87 -15.45
N LYS A 660 1.58 21.54 -15.45
CA LYS A 660 2.21 20.65 -16.43
C LYS A 660 1.68 20.89 -17.85
N ASN A 661 0.40 21.21 -17.98
CA ASN A 661 -0.28 21.37 -19.27
C ASN A 661 -0.38 22.82 -19.75
N PHE A 662 0.14 23.78 -18.96
CA PHE A 662 0.03 25.22 -19.20
C PHE A 662 0.51 25.67 -20.59
N SER A 663 1.52 24.99 -21.15
CA SER A 663 2.03 25.29 -22.50
C SER A 663 1.05 24.93 -23.63
N TYR A 664 0.09 24.05 -23.36
CA TYR A 664 -0.87 23.54 -24.35
C TYR A 664 -2.25 24.20 -24.18
N ASP A 665 -2.73 24.27 -22.94
CA ASP A 665 -3.97 24.94 -22.60
C ASP A 665 -3.74 25.76 -21.32
N MET A 666 -4.04 27.06 -21.39
CA MET A 666 -3.91 27.94 -20.22
C MET A 666 -5.01 27.66 -19.19
N ARG A 667 -6.12 27.04 -19.60
CA ARG A 667 -7.25 26.71 -18.73
C ARG A 667 -7.31 25.21 -18.47
N LEU A 668 -7.61 24.81 -17.23
CA LEU A 668 -7.93 23.41 -16.93
C LEU A 668 -9.42 23.15 -17.25
N SER A 669 -9.69 22.66 -18.47
CA SER A 669 -11.04 22.35 -18.92
C SER A 669 -11.63 21.09 -18.27
N SER A 670 -10.79 20.18 -17.80
CA SER A 670 -11.15 18.91 -17.16
C SER A 670 -11.34 19.00 -15.64
N GLU A 671 -11.49 20.21 -15.07
CA GLU A 671 -11.65 20.39 -13.64
C GLU A 671 -13.00 19.83 -13.14
N ASP A 672 -12.98 19.16 -11.99
CA ASP A 672 -14.19 18.57 -11.41
C ASP A 672 -15.22 19.67 -11.08
N PRO A 673 -16.47 19.58 -11.59
CA PRO A 673 -17.46 20.64 -11.39
C PRO A 673 -17.83 20.89 -9.92
N LEU A 674 -17.85 19.84 -9.08
CA LEU A 674 -18.18 19.98 -7.66
C LEU A 674 -17.06 20.69 -6.90
N LEU A 675 -15.80 20.35 -7.20
CA LEU A 675 -14.65 21.04 -6.64
C LEU A 675 -14.61 22.50 -7.10
N LEU A 676 -14.81 22.76 -8.40
CA LEU A 676 -14.83 24.12 -8.96
C LEU A 676 -15.86 25.01 -8.25
N GLN A 677 -17.09 24.52 -8.08
CA GLN A 677 -18.14 25.25 -7.33
C GLN A 677 -17.73 25.50 -5.88
N SER A 678 -17.14 24.50 -5.23
CA SER A 678 -16.64 24.63 -3.86
C SER A 678 -15.55 25.68 -3.74
N TRP A 679 -14.61 25.73 -4.69
CA TRP A 679 -13.55 26.75 -4.74
C TRP A 679 -14.10 28.15 -4.95
N ILE A 680 -15.06 28.34 -5.84
CA ILE A 680 -15.71 29.64 -6.04
C ILE A 680 -16.30 30.15 -4.72
N VAL A 681 -17.03 29.31 -3.98
CA VAL A 681 -17.64 29.66 -2.69
C VAL A 681 -16.59 29.92 -1.61
N LEU A 682 -15.56 29.08 -1.50
CA LEU A 682 -14.54 29.24 -0.47
C LEU A 682 -13.66 30.47 -0.73
N VAL A 683 -13.34 30.76 -1.99
CA VAL A 683 -12.59 31.95 -2.41
C VAL A 683 -13.39 33.22 -2.17
N THR A 684 -14.68 33.27 -2.54
CA THR A 684 -15.53 34.44 -2.26
C THR A 684 -15.61 34.71 -0.76
N CYS A 685 -15.91 33.70 0.07
CA CYS A 685 -16.07 33.88 1.50
C CYS A 685 -14.77 34.30 2.21
N SER A 686 -13.62 33.77 1.78
CA SER A 686 -12.32 34.14 2.38
C SER A 686 -11.84 35.54 1.99
N THR A 687 -11.95 35.89 0.72
CA THR A 687 -11.45 37.18 0.20
C THR A 687 -12.37 38.36 0.57
N MET A 688 -13.67 38.14 0.70
CA MET A 688 -14.63 39.20 1.06
C MET A 688 -14.60 39.57 2.55
N GLY A 689 -13.92 38.79 3.40
CA GLY A 689 -13.86 39.05 4.84
C GLY A 689 -15.20 38.87 5.58
N TRP A 690 -16.20 38.25 4.95
CA TRP A 690 -17.55 38.04 5.49
C TRP A 690 -17.62 36.97 6.59
N VAL A 691 -16.56 36.17 6.73
CA VAL A 691 -16.51 35.13 7.75
C VAL A 691 -16.01 35.74 9.06
N GLN A 692 -16.94 36.33 9.82
CA GLN A 692 -16.71 36.74 11.20
C GLN A 692 -17.47 35.80 12.14
N LEU A 693 -16.78 35.27 13.13
CA LEU A 693 -17.41 34.45 14.15
C LEU A 693 -18.31 35.33 15.02
N PRO A 694 -19.62 35.01 15.15
CA PRO A 694 -20.57 35.91 15.81
C PRO A 694 -20.19 36.12 17.28
N SER A 695 -20.18 37.39 17.72
CA SER A 695 -20.02 37.74 19.12
C SER A 695 -21.30 37.40 19.92
N ASN A 696 -21.15 37.23 21.23
CA ASN A 696 -22.07 36.59 22.19
C ASN A 696 -23.49 37.23 22.33
N ASN A 697 -23.88 38.14 21.44
CA ASN A 697 -25.09 38.95 21.54
C ASN A 697 -26.37 38.21 21.09
N TYR A 698 -26.26 37.10 20.34
CA TYR A 698 -27.42 36.33 19.83
C TYR A 698 -27.35 34.84 20.22
N LYS A 699 -27.78 34.50 21.45
CA LYS A 699 -27.70 33.13 22.02
C LYS A 699 -28.39 32.04 21.19
N ASN A 700 -29.60 32.29 20.67
CA ASN A 700 -30.33 31.26 19.92
C ASN A 700 -29.74 30.96 18.52
N ARG A 701 -29.34 32.00 17.76
CA ARG A 701 -28.77 31.82 16.41
C ARG A 701 -27.39 31.16 16.46
N SER A 702 -26.54 31.57 17.41
CA SER A 702 -25.22 30.95 17.63
C SER A 702 -25.33 29.48 18.08
N GLN A 703 -26.34 29.14 18.88
CA GLN A 703 -26.60 27.76 19.29
C GLN A 703 -27.05 26.86 18.13
N ILE A 704 -27.91 27.36 17.23
CA ILE A 704 -28.31 26.62 16.02
C ILE A 704 -27.10 26.41 15.11
N LEU A 705 -26.32 27.46 14.85
CA LEU A 705 -25.11 27.39 14.02
C LEU A 705 -24.10 26.38 14.58
N SER A 706 -23.83 26.44 15.88
CA SER A 706 -22.96 25.48 16.58
C SER A 706 -23.49 24.05 16.46
N SER A 707 -24.80 23.83 16.61
CA SER A 707 -25.42 22.50 16.48
C SER A 707 -25.27 21.93 15.06
N ILE A 708 -25.46 22.77 14.03
CA ILE A 708 -25.25 22.39 12.62
C ILE A 708 -23.79 21.98 12.39
N LEU A 709 -22.82 22.78 12.86
CA LEU A 709 -21.39 22.47 12.70
C LEU A 709 -20.99 21.21 13.47
N CYS A 710 -21.55 20.97 14.66
CA CYS A 710 -21.35 19.71 15.39
C CYS A 710 -21.85 18.52 14.59
N PHE A 711 -23.07 18.62 14.05
CA PHE A 711 -23.66 17.57 13.22
C PHE A 711 -22.80 17.28 11.98
N LEU A 712 -22.37 18.33 11.25
CA LEU A 712 -21.48 18.19 10.11
C LEU A 712 -20.14 17.56 10.50
N GLY A 713 -19.54 17.98 11.63
CA GLY A 713 -18.31 17.40 12.16
C GLY A 713 -18.43 15.91 12.43
N TRP A 714 -19.51 15.46 13.07
CA TRP A 714 -19.77 14.02 13.30
C TRP A 714 -20.08 13.25 12.03
N VAL A 715 -20.82 13.83 11.07
CA VAL A 715 -21.05 13.20 9.76
C VAL A 715 -19.73 12.96 9.04
N VAL A 716 -18.83 13.95 9.02
CA VAL A 716 -17.49 13.80 8.42
C VAL A 716 -16.65 12.75 9.15
N LEU A 717 -16.76 12.64 10.48
CA LEU A 717 -16.10 11.58 11.25
C LEU A 717 -16.60 10.19 10.83
N LEU A 718 -17.93 10.05 10.70
CA LEU A 718 -18.59 8.80 10.30
C LEU A 718 -18.27 8.42 8.84
N MET A 719 -18.08 9.40 7.94
CA MET A 719 -17.57 9.15 6.59
C MET A 719 -16.19 8.49 6.61
N GLY A 720 -15.33 8.87 7.57
CA GLY A 720 -14.04 8.21 7.82
C GLY A 720 -14.16 6.77 8.32
N ALA A 721 -15.30 6.40 8.92
CA ALA A 721 -15.58 5.05 9.43
C ALA A 721 -16.35 4.16 8.46
N ALA A 722 -16.76 4.68 7.30
CA ALA A 722 -17.54 3.93 6.32
C ALA A 722 -16.73 2.76 5.72
N PRO A 723 -17.37 1.73 5.14
CA PRO A 723 -16.66 0.58 4.54
C PRO A 723 -15.63 0.95 3.46
N HIS A 724 -15.87 2.06 2.75
CA HIS A 724 -14.98 2.60 1.71
C HIS A 724 -14.72 4.10 1.94
N PRO A 725 -13.91 4.48 2.94
CA PRO A 725 -13.77 5.88 3.37
C PRO A 725 -13.20 6.78 2.29
N ALA A 726 -12.34 6.23 1.41
CA ALA A 726 -11.73 6.97 0.31
C ALA A 726 -12.78 7.64 -0.58
N PHE A 727 -13.88 6.95 -0.88
CA PHE A 727 -14.96 7.45 -1.75
C PHE A 727 -15.81 8.57 -1.10
N TYR A 728 -15.52 8.97 0.13
CA TYR A 728 -16.16 10.13 0.77
C TYR A 728 -15.27 11.37 0.85
N GLN A 729 -13.97 11.25 0.53
CA GLN A 729 -13.01 12.35 0.68
C GLN A 729 -13.32 13.55 -0.24
N TYR A 730 -13.84 13.32 -1.45
CA TYR A 730 -14.21 14.40 -2.37
C TYR A 730 -15.43 15.23 -1.90
N TYR A 731 -16.23 14.73 -0.94
CA TYR A 731 -17.33 15.50 -0.34
C TYR A 731 -16.85 16.54 0.68
N ILE A 732 -15.57 16.50 1.08
CA ILE A 732 -15.06 17.38 2.13
C ILE A 732 -15.07 18.86 1.71
N PRO A 733 -14.50 19.28 0.56
CA PRO A 733 -14.60 20.67 0.12
C PRO A 733 -16.04 21.22 0.02
N PRO A 734 -17.04 20.52 -0.56
CA PRO A 734 -18.40 21.04 -0.61
C PRO A 734 -19.08 21.10 0.76
N ILE A 735 -18.80 20.16 1.67
CA ILE A 735 -19.30 20.23 3.06
C ILE A 735 -18.75 21.47 3.77
N VAL A 736 -17.45 21.73 3.64
CA VAL A 736 -16.83 22.92 4.25
C VAL A 736 -17.36 24.20 3.59
N ALA A 737 -17.49 24.25 2.26
CA ALA A 737 -18.08 25.39 1.55
C ALA A 737 -19.50 25.68 2.06
N GLY A 738 -20.34 24.65 2.22
CA GLY A 738 -21.67 24.79 2.80
C GLY A 738 -21.63 25.33 4.24
N ALA A 739 -20.77 24.76 5.09
CA ALA A 739 -20.59 25.22 6.47
C ALA A 739 -20.19 26.70 6.54
N ILE A 740 -19.23 27.13 5.73
CA ILE A 740 -18.77 28.52 5.66
C ILE A 740 -19.84 29.44 5.11
N THR A 741 -20.62 29.01 4.12
CA THR A 741 -21.73 29.79 3.58
C THR A 741 -22.78 30.07 4.66
N ILE A 742 -23.11 29.06 5.48
CA ILE A 742 -24.05 29.23 6.60
C ILE A 742 -23.48 30.23 7.64
N ILE A 743 -22.18 30.18 7.93
CA ILE A 743 -21.52 31.15 8.83
C ILE A 743 -21.60 32.57 8.24
N ALA A 744 -21.26 32.74 6.97
CA ALA A 744 -21.27 34.04 6.29
C ALA A 744 -22.69 34.64 6.20
N LEU A 745 -23.70 33.83 5.85
CA LEU A 745 -25.10 34.30 5.81
C LEU A 745 -25.60 34.74 7.18
N ASN A 746 -25.18 34.06 8.26
CA ASN A 746 -25.54 34.46 9.61
C ASN A 746 -25.00 35.86 9.98
N VAL A 747 -23.87 36.27 9.37
CA VAL A 747 -23.29 37.62 9.53
C VAL A 747 -23.97 38.66 8.65
N ILE A 748 -24.38 38.30 7.43
CA ILE A 748 -25.01 39.24 6.48
C ILE A 748 -26.46 39.56 6.84
N PHE A 749 -27.18 38.63 7.48
CA PHE A 749 -28.54 38.82 7.99
C PHE A 749 -28.59 39.26 9.47
N LEU A 750 -27.48 39.79 9.99
CA LEU A 750 -27.35 40.58 11.21
C LEU A 750 -27.30 42.07 10.83
#